data_AF-A0A934L116-F1
#
_entry.id   AF-A0A934L116-F1
#
_cell.length_a   1.000
_cell.length_b   1.000
_cell.length_c   1.000
_cell.angle_alpha   90.00
_cell.angle_beta   90.00
_cell.angle_gamma   90.00
#
_symmetry.space_group_name_H-M   'P 1'
#
loop_
_entity.id
_entity.type
_entity.pdbx_description
1 polymer ?
#
loop_
_entity_poly.entity_id
_entity_poly.type
_entity_poly.pdbx_seq_one_letter_code
_entity_poly.pdbx_strand_id
1 'polypeptide(L)'
;MDFFRKYQRIILFTAGIFALVTFSISGNVLDFFSGLRGKEVPMPTMTVAGRTVKVQEEDYAVAQMLAARDERSNSGFPGDFVVALPPLLDPQGNDSRVEVYAALRRLAIEYGIEYSADEADRAIQNALAIANAVRVTRLQELSGAAGYASLTQFRLVIGEALRIATFVRLQALGVDTTDASLAERIAKDLELLTVTAAQLDEKAIQTAIEQKDVTDADLETWINGLPRDDQNARGFLDTARYRVELAWLDLAAFDPAAFAKELGDKQFSTEEVDGYYELNKFRLYQIEKPKDPTTEEAPPPEYVPLDDALRLQITKRLQAEAVLRALWDTVAVRLTEHTKAEIEAVTAALAAVDEARKGVDATMVRGAAADATEDEKKAFAAAEAAVAEAKSKHQTATQAVTDKRAAFDLVAVFTELAAGRAGLGVADSGEESLAIEALQNVAPVAPWLGAAMVGALSAEAPLSTQVQRTVGHVFQVRLKQFSEAPLKKLADIRDKARADWFTKKAGEEAEQKAKDFEAKLKELARAKIPERIAELEKQRDEKVGTRLTEWRDGLTAKLTTARAQRDIHERRDPKSRAFVQTKAEVERLEAQLATEEAQRKTILDELQKETDEAIAKSGKEKYGEALAEAAQPFGLTVATYGPYPRELFGNSGRLRDAYPEAVRFLWGNGTVTALKAGEATDLIQDFTGRKRYLATAIKVDKGSLADVTRRRLLSERSGAGSSRTVAAIVHSFSQKALEERYGWKRPTEQEIKPSNE
;
A
#
# COMPACT_ATOMS: atom_id res chain seq x y z
N MET A 1 -47.32 4.58 90.74
CA MET A 1 -47.60 4.71 89.29
C MET A 1 -47.20 6.09 88.72
N ASP A 2 -46.19 6.80 89.26
CA ASP A 2 -45.91 8.20 88.88
C ASP A 2 -44.62 8.46 88.07
N PHE A 3 -43.71 7.48 87.95
CA PHE A 3 -42.53 7.64 87.11
C PHE A 3 -42.89 7.67 85.62
N PHE A 4 -43.73 6.73 85.18
CA PHE A 4 -44.14 6.62 83.78
C PHE A 4 -45.03 7.78 83.32
N ARG A 5 -45.85 8.38 84.19
CA ARG A 5 -46.64 9.58 83.84
C ARG A 5 -45.78 10.83 83.74
N LYS A 6 -44.77 10.98 84.61
CA LYS A 6 -43.90 12.18 84.63
C LYS A 6 -42.97 12.25 83.41
N TYR A 7 -42.50 11.09 82.92
CA TYR A 7 -41.56 11.03 81.80
C TYR A 7 -42.19 10.53 80.49
N GLN A 8 -43.51 10.32 80.44
CA GLN A 8 -44.21 9.80 79.27
C GLN A 8 -43.94 10.65 78.01
N ARG A 9 -43.96 11.98 78.14
CA ARG A 9 -43.70 12.89 77.02
C ARG A 9 -42.27 12.82 76.54
N ILE A 10 -41.29 12.76 77.45
CA ILE A 10 -39.87 12.70 77.07
C ILE A 10 -39.60 11.36 76.40
N ILE A 11 -40.05 10.24 76.98
CA ILE A 11 -39.87 8.90 76.40
C ILE A 11 -40.57 8.77 75.04
N LEU A 12 -41.76 9.34 74.86
CA LEU A 12 -42.44 9.38 73.55
C LEU A 12 -41.72 10.29 72.55
N PHE A 13 -41.08 11.38 72.99
CA PHE A 13 -40.30 12.25 72.11
C PHE A 13 -38.98 11.59 71.67
N THR A 14 -38.26 10.93 72.59
CA THR A 14 -37.04 10.19 72.23
C THR A 14 -37.36 8.94 71.42
N ALA A 15 -38.42 8.20 71.73
CA ALA A 15 -38.87 7.08 70.90
C ALA A 15 -39.38 7.53 69.53
N GLY A 16 -40.04 8.70 69.47
CA GLY A 16 -40.48 9.33 68.22
C GLY A 16 -39.32 9.76 67.33
N ILE A 17 -38.31 10.46 67.88
CA ILE A 17 -37.10 10.84 67.14
C ILE A 17 -36.28 9.60 66.75
N PHE A 18 -36.14 8.62 67.64
CA PHE A 18 -35.42 7.39 67.34
C PHE A 18 -36.15 6.59 66.25
N ALA A 19 -37.47 6.47 66.29
CA ALA A 19 -38.24 5.83 65.21
C ALA A 19 -38.16 6.64 63.90
N LEU A 20 -38.13 7.97 63.95
CA LEU A 20 -37.99 8.82 62.76
C LEU A 20 -36.59 8.72 62.14
N VAL A 21 -35.55 8.57 62.94
CA VAL A 21 -34.17 8.34 62.47
C VAL A 21 -33.96 6.91 61.98
N THR A 22 -34.62 5.92 62.58
CA THR A 22 -34.42 4.50 62.25
C THR A 22 -35.32 4.02 61.10
N PHE A 23 -36.48 4.64 60.89
CA PHE A 23 -37.45 4.24 59.85
C PHE A 23 -37.71 5.30 58.75
N SER A 24 -37.16 6.52 58.84
CA SER A 24 -37.18 7.45 57.71
C SER A 24 -36.08 7.09 56.71
N ILE A 25 -36.43 6.32 55.69
CA ILE A 25 -35.62 6.08 54.50
C ILE A 25 -35.73 7.33 53.60
N SER A 26 -35.14 8.45 54.04
CA SER A 26 -34.90 9.59 53.17
C SER A 26 -33.46 10.06 53.36
N GLY A 27 -32.68 10.01 52.28
CA GLY A 27 -31.25 10.32 52.27
C GLY A 27 -30.91 11.68 52.91
N ASN A 28 -31.84 12.63 52.87
CA ASN A 28 -31.65 13.98 53.42
C ASN A 28 -31.42 14.02 54.95
N VAL A 29 -31.91 13.05 55.73
CA VAL A 29 -31.68 13.02 57.20
C VAL A 29 -30.33 12.38 57.53
N LEU A 30 -29.91 11.37 56.75
CA LEU A 30 -28.57 10.79 56.83
C LEU A 30 -27.50 11.80 56.40
N ASP A 31 -27.76 12.61 55.37
CA ASP A 31 -26.87 13.71 54.95
C ASP A 31 -26.72 14.77 56.05
N PHE A 32 -27.81 15.15 56.74
CA PHE A 32 -27.76 16.09 57.86
C PHE A 32 -26.88 15.60 59.02
N PHE A 33 -26.95 14.30 59.37
CA PHE A 33 -26.10 13.72 60.42
C PHE A 33 -24.68 13.36 59.97
N SER A 34 -24.45 13.12 58.66
CA SER A 34 -23.11 12.96 58.09
C SER A 34 -22.36 14.30 58.04
N GLY A 35 -23.05 15.40 57.74
CA GLY A 35 -22.50 16.76 57.79
C GLY A 35 -22.13 17.24 59.20
N LEU A 36 -22.76 16.68 60.24
CA LEU A 36 -22.41 16.94 61.65
C LEU A 36 -21.13 16.21 62.10
N ARG A 37 -20.59 15.30 61.29
CA ARG A 37 -19.27 14.66 61.49
C ARG A 37 -18.41 14.79 60.23
N GLY A 38 -18.19 16.02 59.75
CA GLY A 38 -17.19 16.27 58.71
C GLY A 38 -15.79 15.95 59.22
N LYS A 39 -15.18 14.85 58.77
CA LYS A 39 -13.72 14.82 58.64
C LYS A 39 -13.40 15.88 57.59
N GLU A 40 -12.67 16.93 57.96
CA GLU A 40 -12.11 17.87 56.98
C GLU A 40 -11.19 17.09 56.04
N VAL A 41 -11.70 16.74 54.86
CA VAL A 41 -10.85 16.25 53.77
C VAL A 41 -10.00 17.45 53.33
N PRO A 42 -8.67 17.33 53.24
CA PRO A 42 -7.84 18.44 52.77
C PRO A 42 -8.25 18.78 51.34
N MET A 43 -8.68 20.03 51.11
CA MET A 43 -9.08 20.52 49.81
C MET A 43 -7.91 21.24 49.11
N PRO A 44 -7.82 21.18 47.77
CA PRO A 44 -6.82 21.94 47.03
C PRO A 44 -6.90 23.44 47.32
N THR A 45 -5.75 24.10 47.24
CA THR A 45 -5.63 25.56 47.40
C THR A 45 -5.08 26.20 46.15
N MET A 46 -5.38 27.47 45.94
CA MET A 46 -4.83 28.29 44.85
C MET A 46 -4.62 29.72 45.33
N THR A 47 -3.71 30.46 44.70
CA THR A 47 -3.47 31.88 44.95
C THR A 47 -4.19 32.73 43.91
N VAL A 48 -5.13 33.56 44.37
CA VAL A 48 -5.94 34.46 43.53
C VAL A 48 -5.79 35.88 44.05
N ALA A 49 -5.39 36.81 43.19
CA ALA A 49 -5.18 38.23 43.56
C ALA A 49 -4.32 38.42 44.84
N GLY A 50 -3.30 37.58 45.03
CA GLY A 50 -2.40 37.61 46.19
C GLY A 50 -2.96 36.97 47.47
N ARG A 51 -4.12 36.32 47.42
CA ARG A 51 -4.74 35.61 48.56
C ARG A 51 -4.85 34.12 48.27
N THR A 52 -4.61 33.29 49.29
CA THR A 52 -4.81 31.84 49.17
C THR A 52 -6.29 31.50 49.40
N VAL A 53 -6.89 30.83 48.42
CA VAL A 53 -8.28 30.41 48.40
C VAL A 53 -8.36 28.88 48.32
N LYS A 54 -9.24 28.28 49.11
CA LYS A 54 -9.55 26.85 49.06
C LYS A 54 -10.65 26.57 48.03
N VAL A 55 -10.49 25.49 47.26
CA VAL A 55 -11.58 24.91 46.46
C VAL A 55 -12.58 24.26 47.42
N GLN A 56 -13.88 24.41 47.16
CA GLN A 56 -14.95 23.91 48.02
C GLN A 56 -15.56 22.61 47.46
N GLU A 57 -16.23 21.83 48.32
CA GLU A 57 -16.90 20.58 47.89
C GLU A 57 -17.96 20.86 46.81
N GLU A 58 -18.65 22.00 46.91
CA GLU A 58 -19.62 22.46 45.91
C GLU A 58 -18.98 22.69 44.54
N ASP A 59 -17.72 23.11 44.47
CA ASP A 59 -17.01 23.30 43.20
C ASP A 59 -16.81 21.96 42.48
N TYR A 60 -16.50 20.90 43.24
CA TYR A 60 -16.35 19.55 42.70
C TYR A 60 -17.69 18.96 42.26
N ALA A 61 -18.76 19.16 43.03
CA ALA A 61 -20.09 18.69 42.68
C ALA A 61 -20.57 19.28 41.34
N VAL A 62 -20.35 20.59 41.13
CA VAL A 62 -20.67 21.26 39.86
C VAL A 62 -19.72 20.84 38.74
N ALA A 63 -18.43 20.70 39.01
CA ALA A 63 -17.43 20.27 38.03
C ALA A 63 -17.68 18.85 37.50
N GLN A 64 -18.15 17.92 38.34
CA GLN A 64 -18.57 16.59 37.92
C GLN A 64 -19.74 16.65 36.92
N MET A 65 -20.72 17.53 37.16
CA MET A 65 -21.84 17.73 36.23
C MET A 65 -21.40 18.36 34.90
N LEU A 66 -20.37 19.23 34.92
CA LEU A 66 -19.78 19.83 33.73
C LEU A 66 -18.98 18.81 32.91
N ALA A 67 -18.11 18.02 33.56
CA ALA A 67 -17.31 16.98 32.92
C ALA A 67 -18.18 15.88 32.29
N ALA A 68 -19.19 15.40 33.04
CA ALA A 68 -20.13 14.38 32.55
C ALA A 68 -20.95 14.85 31.34
N ARG A 69 -21.12 16.17 31.15
CA ARG A 69 -21.74 16.75 29.96
C ARG A 69 -20.75 16.84 28.79
N ASP A 70 -19.55 17.33 29.04
CA ASP A 70 -18.50 17.48 28.02
C ASP A 70 -18.24 16.15 27.30
N GLU A 71 -18.26 15.03 28.04
CA GLU A 71 -18.19 13.67 27.49
C GLU A 71 -19.39 13.28 26.60
N ARG A 72 -20.60 13.76 26.92
CA ARG A 72 -21.81 13.52 26.13
C ARG A 72 -21.92 14.43 24.90
N SER A 73 -21.18 15.54 24.86
CA SER A 73 -21.19 16.53 23.78
C SER A 73 -20.56 16.05 22.46
N ASN A 74 -19.94 14.86 22.46
CA ASN A 74 -19.38 14.25 21.25
C ASN A 74 -20.45 13.52 20.38
N SER A 75 -21.74 13.72 20.68
CA SER A 75 -22.87 13.01 20.06
C SER A 75 -23.66 13.82 19.01
N GLY A 76 -23.28 15.07 18.74
CA GLY A 76 -23.85 15.89 17.67
C GLY A 76 -25.28 16.38 17.94
N PHE A 77 -25.63 16.60 19.22
CA PHE A 77 -26.96 17.05 19.62
C PHE A 77 -27.03 18.59 19.73
N PRO A 78 -28.18 19.25 19.50
CA PRO A 78 -28.31 20.72 19.58
C PRO A 78 -27.84 21.40 20.88
N GLY A 79 -27.63 20.64 21.96
CA GLY A 79 -27.09 21.12 23.23
C GLY A 79 -25.59 21.49 23.21
N ASP A 80 -24.87 21.12 22.14
CA ASP A 80 -23.44 21.40 21.96
C ASP A 80 -23.18 22.87 21.55
N PHE A 81 -24.18 23.56 21.02
CA PHE A 81 -24.06 24.95 20.55
C PHE A 81 -24.11 26.00 21.65
N VAL A 82 -24.46 25.62 22.88
CA VAL A 82 -24.90 26.55 23.93
C VAL A 82 -23.76 26.97 24.84
N VAL A 83 -22.69 26.18 24.93
CA VAL A 83 -21.66 26.35 25.96
C VAL A 83 -20.27 26.11 25.39
N ALA A 84 -19.42 27.13 25.54
CA ALA A 84 -18.01 27.07 25.21
C ALA A 84 -17.20 26.87 26.48
N LEU A 85 -17.20 25.65 27.03
CA LEU A 85 -16.15 25.28 27.98
C LEU A 85 -14.81 25.27 27.24
N PRO A 86 -13.69 25.62 27.91
CA PRO A 86 -12.38 25.53 27.28
C PRO A 86 -12.09 24.06 26.95
N PRO A 87 -11.65 23.73 25.73
CA PRO A 87 -11.18 22.38 25.45
C PRO A 87 -9.93 22.11 26.31
N LEU A 88 -9.90 20.96 27.00
CA LEU A 88 -8.77 20.55 27.85
C LEU A 88 -7.95 19.49 27.11
N LEU A 89 -6.66 19.78 26.83
CA LEU A 89 -5.70 18.80 26.30
C LEU A 89 -4.95 18.15 27.46
N ASP A 90 -5.54 17.14 28.10
CA ASP A 90 -4.80 16.19 28.93
C ASP A 90 -5.13 14.75 28.48
N PRO A 91 -4.14 13.93 28.08
CA PRO A 91 -4.35 12.52 27.74
C PRO A 91 -4.59 11.61 28.95
N GLN A 92 -4.42 12.08 30.19
CA GLN A 92 -4.47 11.23 31.38
C GLN A 92 -5.79 11.36 32.17
N GLY A 93 -6.86 10.74 31.65
CA GLY A 93 -8.06 10.36 32.41
C GLY A 93 -9.08 11.46 32.76
N ASN A 94 -10.35 11.06 32.89
CA ASN A 94 -11.49 11.94 33.20
C ASN A 94 -11.38 12.68 34.55
N ASP A 95 -10.66 12.11 35.53
CA ASP A 95 -10.50 12.69 36.87
C ASP A 95 -9.74 14.04 36.86
N SER A 96 -8.87 14.25 35.87
CA SER A 96 -8.16 15.52 35.69
C SER A 96 -9.08 16.69 35.29
N ARG A 97 -10.15 16.43 34.53
CA ARG A 97 -11.07 17.47 34.03
C ARG A 97 -11.94 18.04 35.14
N VAL A 98 -12.39 17.20 36.06
CA VAL A 98 -13.18 17.62 37.22
C VAL A 98 -12.37 18.57 38.09
N GLU A 99 -11.09 18.27 38.35
CA GLU A 99 -10.20 19.14 39.11
C GLU A 99 -9.99 20.50 38.43
N VAL A 100 -9.75 20.49 37.11
CA VAL A 100 -9.54 21.72 36.34
C VAL A 100 -10.81 22.58 36.30
N TYR A 101 -11.99 22.00 36.07
CA TYR A 101 -13.26 22.75 36.08
C TYR A 101 -13.62 23.27 37.48
N ALA A 102 -13.37 22.50 38.54
CA ALA A 102 -13.57 22.95 39.91
C ALA A 102 -12.65 24.15 40.22
N ALA A 103 -11.39 24.08 39.79
CA ALA A 103 -10.45 25.18 39.95
C ALA A 103 -10.86 26.44 39.17
N LEU A 104 -11.25 26.28 37.90
CA LEU A 104 -11.69 27.39 37.05
C LEU A 104 -12.98 28.04 37.55
N ARG A 105 -13.92 27.26 38.10
CA ARG A 105 -15.12 27.77 38.75
C ARG A 105 -14.76 28.64 39.96
N ARG A 106 -13.89 28.13 40.84
CA ARG A 106 -13.46 28.85 42.04
C ARG A 106 -12.73 30.15 41.68
N LEU A 107 -11.87 30.11 40.66
CA LEU A 107 -11.23 31.31 40.11
C LEU A 107 -12.26 32.32 39.62
N ALA A 108 -13.24 31.90 38.81
CA ALA A 108 -14.25 32.82 38.29
C ALA A 108 -15.04 33.52 39.42
N ILE A 109 -15.38 32.80 40.48
CA ILE A 109 -16.07 33.35 41.66
C ILE A 109 -15.20 34.39 42.38
N GLU A 110 -13.92 34.08 42.63
CA GLU A 110 -13.01 34.99 43.32
C GLU A 110 -12.66 36.23 42.50
N TYR A 111 -12.69 36.12 41.17
CA TYR A 111 -12.61 37.27 40.26
C TYR A 111 -13.91 38.07 40.14
N GLY A 112 -14.96 37.71 40.91
CA GLY A 112 -16.22 38.43 40.96
C GLY A 112 -17.15 38.16 39.78
N ILE A 113 -16.96 37.05 39.05
CA ILE A 113 -17.83 36.69 37.93
C ILE A 113 -19.07 35.99 38.47
N GLU A 114 -20.17 36.72 38.51
CA GLU A 114 -21.44 36.24 39.03
C GLU A 114 -22.10 35.22 38.11
N TYR A 115 -22.97 34.39 38.70
CA TYR A 115 -23.82 33.48 37.93
C TYR A 115 -25.05 34.26 37.48
N SER A 116 -25.28 34.31 36.17
CA SER A 116 -26.45 34.98 35.60
C SER A 116 -27.49 33.96 35.16
N ALA A 117 -28.56 33.84 35.96
CA ALA A 117 -29.71 33.01 35.61
C ALA A 117 -30.36 33.46 34.29
N ASP A 118 -30.38 34.77 34.04
CA ASP A 118 -30.96 35.37 32.83
C ASP A 118 -30.12 35.07 31.58
N GLU A 119 -28.80 35.00 31.70
CA GLU A 119 -27.93 34.58 30.59
C GLU A 119 -28.03 33.08 30.34
N ALA A 120 -28.12 32.27 31.41
CA ALA A 120 -28.38 30.85 31.29
C ALA A 120 -29.73 30.59 30.60
N ASP A 121 -30.79 31.29 30.99
CA ASP A 121 -32.11 31.18 30.36
C ASP A 121 -32.10 31.66 28.90
N ARG A 122 -31.43 32.76 28.58
CA ARG A 122 -31.25 33.21 27.19
C ARG A 122 -30.48 32.19 26.35
N ALA A 123 -29.41 31.62 26.88
CA ALA A 123 -28.64 30.59 26.20
C ALA A 123 -29.48 29.32 25.95
N ILE A 124 -30.24 28.89 26.95
CA ILE A 124 -31.17 27.75 26.84
C ILE A 124 -32.30 28.04 25.83
N GLN A 125 -32.83 29.25 25.78
CA GLN A 125 -33.85 29.64 24.79
C GLN A 125 -33.28 29.65 23.36
N ASN A 126 -32.06 30.14 23.17
CA ASN A 126 -31.37 30.06 21.89
C ASN A 126 -31.12 28.61 21.47
N ALA A 127 -30.74 27.75 22.42
CA ALA A 127 -30.61 26.32 22.20
C ALA A 127 -31.93 25.68 21.75
N LEU A 128 -33.04 26.06 22.40
CA LEU A 128 -34.37 25.60 22.05
C LEU A 128 -34.78 26.09 20.65
N ALA A 129 -34.46 27.33 20.27
CA ALA A 129 -34.72 27.86 18.93
C ALA A 129 -33.98 27.08 17.83
N ILE A 130 -32.74 26.67 18.10
CA ILE A 130 -31.94 25.83 17.19
C ILE A 130 -32.48 24.38 17.17
N ALA A 131 -32.83 23.82 18.33
CA ALA A 131 -33.35 22.46 18.46
C ALA A 131 -34.80 22.31 17.93
N ASN A 132 -35.58 23.39 17.91
CA ASN A 132 -36.90 23.47 17.29
C ASN A 132 -36.86 23.11 15.80
N ALA A 133 -35.77 23.43 15.11
CA ALA A 133 -35.54 23.02 13.72
C ALA A 133 -35.41 21.48 13.55
N VAL A 134 -35.20 20.74 14.64
CA VAL A 134 -34.97 19.28 14.70
C VAL A 134 -35.99 18.56 15.61
N ARG A 135 -37.18 19.18 15.83
CA ARG A 135 -38.36 18.61 16.53
C ARG A 135 -38.38 18.61 18.08
N VAL A 136 -37.56 19.40 18.77
CA VAL A 136 -37.70 19.61 20.24
C VAL A 136 -38.41 20.94 20.50
N THR A 137 -39.60 20.93 21.12
CA THR A 137 -40.46 22.13 21.20
C THR A 137 -40.61 22.75 22.59
N ARG A 138 -40.19 22.03 23.63
CA ARG A 138 -40.30 22.49 25.03
C ARG A 138 -38.97 22.43 25.76
N LEU A 139 -38.76 23.35 26.70
CA LEU A 139 -37.56 23.40 27.55
C LEU A 139 -37.34 22.14 28.38
N GLN A 140 -38.41 21.52 28.87
CA GLN A 140 -38.34 20.26 29.64
C GLN A 140 -37.87 19.10 28.75
N GLU A 141 -38.36 19.03 27.51
CA GLU A 141 -37.91 18.04 26.52
C GLU A 141 -36.43 18.25 26.16
N LEU A 142 -35.99 19.50 26.01
CA LEU A 142 -34.58 19.84 25.79
C LEU A 142 -33.69 19.41 26.97
N SER A 143 -34.13 19.65 28.21
CA SER A 143 -33.37 19.24 29.40
C SER A 143 -33.25 17.72 29.55
N GLY A 144 -34.33 16.99 29.24
CA GLY A 144 -34.34 15.52 29.27
C GLY A 144 -33.52 14.92 28.13
N ALA A 145 -33.61 15.49 26.93
CA ALA A 145 -32.80 15.08 25.77
C ALA A 145 -31.30 15.34 25.98
N ALA A 146 -30.94 16.38 26.74
CA ALA A 146 -29.57 16.64 27.17
C ALA A 146 -29.10 15.76 28.35
N GLY A 147 -29.95 14.86 28.85
CA GLY A 147 -29.60 13.88 29.88
C GLY A 147 -29.53 14.43 31.31
N TYR A 148 -30.26 15.52 31.60
CA TYR A 148 -30.37 16.10 32.94
C TYR A 148 -31.65 15.63 33.64
N ALA A 149 -31.58 15.46 34.97
CA ALA A 149 -32.72 14.99 35.76
C ALA A 149 -33.81 16.06 35.93
N SER A 150 -33.48 17.34 35.73
CA SER A 150 -34.43 18.44 35.78
C SER A 150 -33.98 19.68 35.00
N LEU A 151 -34.93 20.54 34.64
CA LEU A 151 -34.65 21.86 34.06
C LEU A 151 -33.82 22.75 35.01
N THR A 152 -33.99 22.60 36.32
CA THR A 152 -33.21 23.34 37.32
C THR A 152 -31.74 22.91 37.31
N GLN A 153 -31.48 21.60 37.23
CA GLN A 153 -30.12 21.08 37.09
C GLN A 153 -29.50 21.53 35.75
N PHE A 154 -30.27 21.53 34.67
CA PHE A 154 -29.81 22.00 33.37
C PHE A 154 -29.43 23.49 33.40
N ARG A 155 -30.26 24.35 34.01
CA ARG A 155 -29.97 25.78 34.20
C ARG A 155 -28.69 26.03 34.96
N LEU A 156 -28.52 25.33 36.09
CA LEU A 156 -27.32 25.44 36.93
C LEU A 156 -26.07 25.13 36.12
N VAL A 157 -26.07 24.00 35.39
CA VAL A 157 -24.90 23.57 34.61
C VAL A 157 -24.61 24.53 33.45
N ILE A 158 -25.63 25.04 32.76
CA ILE A 158 -25.44 26.01 31.68
C ILE A 158 -24.86 27.32 32.21
N GLY A 159 -25.41 27.88 33.29
CA GLY A 159 -24.94 29.17 33.81
C GLY A 159 -23.54 29.09 34.45
N GLU A 160 -23.21 27.98 35.11
CA GLU A 160 -21.85 27.76 35.63
C GLU A 160 -20.82 27.58 34.51
N ALA A 161 -21.20 26.95 33.40
CA ALA A 161 -20.33 26.84 32.25
C ALA A 161 -20.12 28.20 31.55
N LEU A 162 -21.15 29.04 31.48
CA LEU A 162 -21.03 30.42 30.96
C LEU A 162 -20.13 31.27 31.85
N ARG A 163 -20.22 31.13 33.18
CA ARG A 163 -19.30 31.79 34.13
C ARG A 163 -17.84 31.44 33.85
N ILE A 164 -17.53 30.15 33.72
CA ILE A 164 -16.17 29.67 33.41
C ILE A 164 -15.72 30.20 32.03
N ALA A 165 -16.59 30.14 31.02
CA ALA A 165 -16.29 30.62 29.68
C ALA A 165 -15.96 32.12 29.66
N THR A 166 -16.71 32.93 30.42
CA THR A 166 -16.47 34.37 30.57
C THR A 166 -15.13 34.66 31.23
N PHE A 167 -14.79 33.94 32.30
CA PHE A 167 -13.49 34.05 32.96
C PHE A 167 -12.33 33.78 31.97
N VAL A 168 -12.41 32.67 31.25
CA VAL A 168 -11.39 32.25 30.29
C VAL A 168 -11.24 33.26 29.15
N ARG A 169 -12.35 33.81 28.63
CA ARG A 169 -12.33 34.82 27.57
C ARG A 169 -11.67 36.13 28.03
N LEU A 170 -11.97 36.58 29.25
CA LEU A 170 -11.35 37.78 29.83
C LEU A 170 -9.84 37.62 29.98
N GLN A 171 -9.37 36.42 30.34
CA GLN A 171 -7.93 36.12 30.41
C GLN A 171 -7.28 35.98 29.03
N ALA A 172 -7.99 35.45 28.03
CA ALA A 172 -7.50 35.29 26.66
C ALA A 172 -7.24 36.62 25.94
N LEU A 173 -8.03 37.66 26.24
CA LEU A 173 -7.82 39.02 25.73
C LEU A 173 -6.50 39.65 26.21
N GLY A 174 -5.83 39.05 27.21
CA GLY A 174 -4.52 39.46 27.71
C GLY A 174 -3.31 38.65 27.19
N VAL A 175 -3.50 37.72 26.24
CA VAL A 175 -2.41 36.91 25.66
C VAL A 175 -1.71 37.67 24.54
N ASP A 176 -0.39 37.88 24.66
CA ASP A 176 0.45 38.54 23.65
C ASP A 176 0.56 37.68 22.37
N THR A 177 -0.01 38.18 21.25
CA THR A 177 -0.05 37.51 19.94
C THR A 177 0.97 38.07 18.94
N THR A 178 1.98 38.79 19.41
CA THR A 178 2.99 39.43 18.55
C THR A 178 3.84 38.43 17.76
N ASP A 179 4.40 38.90 16.63
CA ASP A 179 5.33 38.11 15.81
C ASP A 179 6.61 37.72 16.59
N ALA A 180 6.98 38.48 17.64
CA ALA A 180 8.12 38.20 18.51
C ALA A 180 7.86 36.98 19.42
N SER A 181 6.72 36.93 20.11
CA SER A 181 6.36 35.77 20.95
C SER A 181 6.17 34.50 20.13
N LEU A 182 5.65 34.64 18.90
CA LEU A 182 5.56 33.55 17.94
C LEU A 182 6.93 33.06 17.49
N ALA A 183 7.86 33.97 17.18
CA ALA A 183 9.21 33.60 16.79
C ALA A 183 9.94 32.86 17.93
N GLU A 184 9.81 33.32 19.17
CA GLU A 184 10.38 32.66 20.35
C GLU A 184 9.83 31.25 20.54
N ARG A 185 8.52 31.06 20.35
CA ARG A 185 7.89 29.74 20.41
C ARG A 185 8.41 28.82 19.31
N ILE A 186 8.46 29.30 18.06
CA ILE A 186 8.98 28.50 16.94
C ILE A 186 10.44 28.12 17.21
N ALA A 187 11.27 29.05 17.68
CA ALA A 187 12.67 28.79 18.02
C ALA A 187 12.82 27.70 19.09
N LYS A 188 11.96 27.72 20.12
CA LYS A 188 11.97 26.73 21.22
C LYS A 188 11.68 25.31 20.74
N ASP A 189 10.79 25.17 19.76
CA ASP A 189 10.35 23.87 19.23
C ASP A 189 11.18 23.43 18.00
N LEU A 190 12.12 24.26 17.55
CA LEU A 190 12.96 23.98 16.39
C LEU A 190 14.13 23.06 16.78
N GLU A 191 14.30 21.98 16.03
CA GLU A 191 15.48 21.11 16.13
C GLU A 191 16.33 21.19 14.86
N LEU A 192 17.63 21.41 15.06
CA LEU A 192 18.64 21.48 14.01
C LEU A 192 19.43 20.16 13.98
N LEU A 193 19.35 19.48 12.84
CA LEU A 193 19.99 18.18 12.62
C LEU A 193 21.34 18.37 11.91
N THR A 194 22.37 17.67 12.38
CA THR A 194 23.66 17.52 11.68
C THR A 194 23.90 16.04 11.35
N VAL A 195 24.15 15.74 10.08
CA VAL A 195 24.29 14.37 9.57
C VAL A 195 25.63 14.20 8.86
N THR A 196 26.34 13.11 9.13
CA THR A 196 27.40 12.63 8.23
C THR A 196 26.81 11.56 7.33
N ALA A 197 27.03 11.65 6.02
CA ALA A 197 26.58 10.63 5.08
C ALA A 197 27.73 10.12 4.22
N ALA A 198 27.81 8.79 4.08
CA ALA A 198 28.61 8.13 3.07
C ALA A 198 27.78 8.03 1.78
N GLN A 199 28.38 8.41 0.66
CA GLN A 199 27.74 8.44 -0.65
C GLN A 199 28.49 7.54 -1.62
N LEU A 200 27.75 6.68 -2.30
CA LEU A 200 28.18 5.91 -3.46
C LEU A 200 27.57 6.53 -4.72
N ASP A 201 28.40 6.92 -5.70
CA ASP A 201 27.96 7.53 -6.96
C ASP A 201 27.96 6.49 -8.09
N GLU A 202 26.77 6.08 -8.54
CA GLU A 202 26.64 5.08 -9.60
C GLU A 202 27.04 5.64 -10.98
N LYS A 203 26.97 6.97 -11.19
CA LYS A 203 27.42 7.60 -12.44
C LYS A 203 28.94 7.59 -12.54
N ALA A 204 29.63 7.79 -11.42
CA ALA A 204 31.08 7.66 -11.37
C ALA A 204 31.52 6.21 -11.68
N ILE A 205 30.80 5.22 -11.15
CA ILE A 205 31.03 3.80 -11.49
C ILE A 205 30.76 3.56 -12.98
N GLN A 206 29.65 4.05 -13.52
CA GLN A 206 29.35 3.92 -14.94
C GLN A 206 30.46 4.51 -15.81
N THR A 207 30.93 5.72 -15.50
CA THR A 207 32.02 6.38 -16.24
C THR A 207 33.31 5.53 -16.19
N ALA A 208 33.58 4.85 -15.08
CA ALA A 208 34.73 3.95 -14.96
C ALA A 208 34.55 2.64 -15.75
N ILE A 209 33.33 2.10 -15.85
CA ILE A 209 33.03 0.90 -16.64
C ILE A 209 33.02 1.23 -18.14
N GLU A 210 32.55 2.42 -18.53
CA GLU A 210 32.53 2.88 -19.93
C GLU A 210 33.92 2.97 -20.56
N GLN A 211 34.98 3.07 -19.74
CA GLN A 211 36.37 2.97 -20.20
C GLN A 211 36.77 1.56 -20.65
N LYS A 212 35.97 0.54 -20.36
CA LYS A 212 36.16 -0.84 -20.82
C LYS A 212 35.43 -1.02 -22.15
N ASP A 213 36.08 -1.63 -23.14
CA ASP A 213 35.42 -1.99 -24.38
C ASP A 213 34.41 -3.13 -24.16
N VAL A 214 33.24 -2.99 -24.78
CA VAL A 214 32.21 -4.03 -24.86
C VAL A 214 32.09 -4.46 -26.32
N THR A 215 32.13 -5.77 -26.57
CA THR A 215 32.03 -6.27 -27.95
C THR A 215 30.58 -6.36 -28.40
N ASP A 216 30.35 -6.37 -29.72
CA ASP A 216 29.02 -6.54 -30.28
C ASP A 216 28.41 -7.90 -29.88
N ALA A 217 29.25 -8.95 -29.76
CA ALA A 217 28.85 -10.26 -29.27
C ALA A 217 28.37 -10.25 -27.81
N ASP A 218 28.98 -9.43 -26.95
CA ASP A 218 28.54 -9.26 -25.56
C ASP A 218 27.17 -8.56 -25.50
N LEU A 219 26.96 -7.55 -26.36
CA LEU A 219 25.69 -6.83 -26.46
C LEU A 219 24.57 -7.75 -26.97
N GLU A 220 24.82 -8.53 -28.02
CA GLU A 220 23.84 -9.50 -28.53
C GLU A 220 23.48 -10.56 -27.48
N THR A 221 24.49 -11.14 -26.82
CA THR A 221 24.26 -12.11 -25.74
C THR A 221 23.42 -11.51 -24.62
N TRP A 222 23.71 -10.26 -24.24
CA TRP A 222 22.96 -9.56 -23.21
C TRP A 222 21.51 -9.26 -23.62
N ILE A 223 21.31 -8.69 -24.82
CA ILE A 223 19.96 -8.36 -25.33
C ILE A 223 19.11 -9.63 -25.41
N ASN A 224 19.66 -10.72 -25.96
CA ASN A 224 18.96 -12.00 -26.08
C ASN A 224 18.66 -12.64 -24.72
N GLY A 225 19.46 -12.36 -23.69
CA GLY A 225 19.21 -12.80 -22.32
C GLY A 225 18.17 -11.98 -21.56
N LEU A 226 17.70 -10.84 -22.08
CA LEU A 226 16.65 -10.04 -21.44
C LEU A 226 15.26 -10.64 -21.66
N PRO A 227 14.35 -10.56 -20.67
CA PRO A 227 12.94 -10.83 -20.89
C PRO A 227 12.38 -9.97 -22.04
N ARG A 228 11.38 -10.50 -22.75
CA ARG A 228 10.82 -9.82 -23.93
C ARG A 228 10.18 -8.47 -23.59
N ASP A 229 9.57 -8.35 -22.41
CA ASP A 229 9.03 -7.07 -21.90
C ASP A 229 10.13 -6.03 -21.68
N ASP A 230 11.30 -6.45 -21.19
CA ASP A 230 12.45 -5.56 -21.00
C ASP A 230 13.05 -5.13 -22.34
N GLN A 231 13.12 -6.03 -23.32
CA GLN A 231 13.53 -5.69 -24.68
C GLN A 231 12.60 -4.63 -25.29
N ASN A 232 11.28 -4.75 -25.04
CA ASN A 232 10.29 -3.80 -25.50
C ASN A 232 10.40 -2.44 -24.79
N ALA A 233 10.49 -2.44 -23.46
CA ALA A 233 10.63 -1.22 -22.66
C ALA A 233 11.88 -0.41 -23.03
N ARG A 234 12.95 -1.11 -23.45
CA ARG A 234 14.19 -0.52 -23.95
C ARG A 234 14.14 -0.20 -25.45
N GLY A 235 13.05 -0.50 -26.16
CA GLY A 235 12.88 -0.17 -27.57
C GLY A 235 13.80 -0.96 -28.53
N PHE A 236 14.30 -2.11 -28.09
CA PHE A 236 15.13 -3.00 -28.92
C PHE A 236 14.31 -3.82 -29.91
N LEU A 237 13.01 -3.96 -29.67
CA LEU A 237 12.10 -4.62 -30.58
C LEU A 237 11.69 -3.71 -31.74
N ASP A 238 11.49 -4.33 -32.90
CA ASP A 238 10.98 -3.72 -34.13
C ASP A 238 9.47 -3.96 -34.30
N THR A 239 8.87 -3.35 -35.31
CA THR A 239 7.48 -3.62 -35.72
C THR A 239 7.33 -5.04 -36.26
N ALA A 240 6.10 -5.57 -36.19
CA ALA A 240 5.76 -6.88 -36.73
C ALA A 240 6.19 -7.04 -38.19
N ARG A 241 6.75 -8.21 -38.51
CA ARG A 241 7.22 -8.59 -39.84
C ARG A 241 6.46 -9.80 -40.35
N TYR A 242 6.12 -9.77 -41.63
CA TYR A 242 5.23 -10.71 -42.30
C TYR A 242 5.88 -11.20 -43.58
N ARG A 243 5.85 -12.52 -43.79
CA ARG A 243 6.14 -13.14 -45.09
C ARG A 243 4.87 -13.78 -45.60
N VAL A 244 4.46 -13.45 -46.82
CA VAL A 244 3.18 -13.90 -47.37
C VAL A 244 3.36 -14.64 -48.68
N GLU A 245 2.47 -15.61 -48.91
CA GLU A 245 2.25 -16.22 -50.21
C GLU A 245 0.93 -15.72 -50.77
N LEU A 246 0.95 -15.35 -52.05
CA LEU A 246 -0.19 -14.80 -52.77
C LEU A 246 -0.63 -15.81 -53.82
N ALA A 247 -1.91 -16.13 -53.85
CA ALA A 247 -2.54 -16.88 -54.93
C ALA A 247 -3.54 -15.96 -55.64
N TRP A 248 -3.37 -15.73 -56.93
CA TRP A 248 -4.18 -14.76 -57.69
C TRP A 248 -4.76 -15.34 -58.97
N LEU A 249 -5.75 -14.61 -59.46
CA LEU A 249 -6.40 -14.76 -60.74
C LEU A 249 -6.35 -13.41 -61.47
N ASP A 250 -5.70 -13.38 -62.63
CA ASP A 250 -5.64 -12.25 -63.55
C ASP A 250 -6.97 -12.09 -64.29
N LEU A 251 -7.60 -10.94 -64.09
CA LEU A 251 -8.89 -10.59 -64.68
C LEU A 251 -8.81 -10.42 -66.20
N ALA A 252 -7.65 -10.07 -66.77
CA ALA A 252 -7.49 -9.97 -68.21
C ALA A 252 -7.53 -11.35 -68.87
N ALA A 253 -6.79 -12.32 -68.31
CA ALA A 253 -6.69 -13.68 -68.80
C ALA A 253 -7.84 -14.61 -68.34
N PHE A 254 -8.69 -14.18 -67.39
CA PHE A 254 -9.78 -15.00 -66.86
C PHE A 254 -10.88 -15.28 -67.90
N ASP A 255 -11.19 -16.56 -68.08
CA ASP A 255 -12.30 -17.07 -68.87
C ASP A 255 -13.25 -17.91 -67.98
N PRO A 256 -14.48 -17.43 -67.70
CA PRO A 256 -15.44 -18.16 -66.86
C PRO A 256 -15.74 -19.59 -67.33
N ALA A 257 -15.69 -19.85 -68.64
CA ALA A 257 -15.99 -21.17 -69.19
C ALA A 257 -14.97 -22.24 -68.74
N ALA A 258 -13.71 -21.84 -68.56
CA ALA A 258 -12.65 -22.72 -68.05
C ALA A 258 -12.84 -23.13 -66.58
N PHE A 259 -13.73 -22.46 -65.85
CA PHE A 259 -13.99 -22.64 -64.41
C PHE A 259 -15.45 -23.02 -64.09
N ALA A 260 -16.16 -23.61 -65.06
CA ALA A 260 -17.57 -23.98 -64.90
C ALA A 260 -17.83 -24.91 -63.69
N LYS A 261 -16.86 -25.77 -63.32
CA LYS A 261 -16.97 -26.65 -62.16
C LYS A 261 -16.99 -25.87 -60.84
N GLU A 262 -16.13 -24.88 -60.71
CA GLU A 262 -15.98 -24.04 -59.52
C GLU A 262 -17.09 -22.99 -59.39
N LEU A 263 -17.60 -22.51 -60.52
CA LEU A 263 -18.76 -21.63 -60.59
C LEU A 263 -20.08 -22.36 -60.30
N GLY A 264 -20.23 -23.61 -60.74
CA GLY A 264 -21.48 -24.36 -60.62
C GLY A 264 -22.65 -23.60 -61.24
N ASP A 265 -23.81 -23.60 -60.57
CA ASP A 265 -25.02 -22.90 -61.01
C ASP A 265 -25.06 -21.42 -60.57
N LYS A 266 -23.96 -20.85 -60.07
CA LYS A 266 -23.94 -19.47 -59.57
C LYS A 266 -24.16 -18.49 -60.72
N GLN A 267 -25.30 -17.80 -60.68
CA GLN A 267 -25.60 -16.65 -61.53
C GLN A 267 -25.64 -15.41 -60.65
N PHE A 268 -25.00 -14.33 -61.10
CA PHE A 268 -25.04 -13.04 -60.42
C PHE A 268 -26.16 -12.20 -61.04
N SER A 269 -27.14 -11.84 -60.22
CA SER A 269 -28.26 -10.99 -60.62
C SER A 269 -27.80 -9.56 -60.86
N THR A 270 -28.59 -8.81 -61.65
CA THR A 270 -28.35 -7.37 -61.87
C THR A 270 -28.33 -6.58 -60.56
N GLU A 271 -29.19 -6.93 -59.60
CA GLU A 271 -29.24 -6.28 -58.28
C GLU A 271 -27.96 -6.52 -57.46
N GLU A 272 -27.38 -7.72 -57.52
CA GLU A 272 -26.11 -8.03 -56.84
C GLU A 272 -24.93 -7.30 -57.48
N VAL A 273 -24.90 -7.17 -58.81
CA VAL A 273 -23.88 -6.43 -59.55
C VAL A 273 -23.95 -4.93 -59.23
N ASP A 274 -25.16 -4.36 -59.26
CA ASP A 274 -25.41 -2.95 -58.96
C ASP A 274 -25.10 -2.65 -57.48
N GLY A 275 -25.51 -3.53 -56.56
CA GLY A 275 -25.18 -3.43 -55.14
C GLY A 275 -23.68 -3.54 -54.88
N TYR A 276 -22.97 -4.46 -55.56
CA TYR A 276 -21.52 -4.57 -55.45
C TYR A 276 -20.80 -3.31 -55.96
N TYR A 277 -21.27 -2.71 -57.06
CA TYR A 277 -20.73 -1.44 -57.55
C TYR A 277 -20.89 -0.33 -56.51
N GLU A 278 -22.09 -0.12 -55.98
CA GLU A 278 -22.37 0.94 -55.00
C GLU A 278 -21.53 0.82 -53.72
N LEU A 279 -21.32 -0.40 -53.24
CA LEU A 279 -20.54 -0.68 -52.03
C LEU A 279 -19.03 -0.48 -52.25
N ASN A 280 -18.56 -0.58 -53.50
CA ASN A 280 -17.13 -0.59 -53.83
C ASN A 280 -16.67 0.56 -54.73
N LYS A 281 -17.56 1.42 -55.22
CA LYS A 281 -17.26 2.53 -56.15
C LYS A 281 -16.12 3.44 -55.67
N PHE A 282 -16.04 3.69 -54.36
CA PHE A 282 -14.93 4.44 -53.76
C PHE A 282 -13.59 3.70 -53.81
N ARG A 283 -13.58 2.39 -53.53
CA ARG A 283 -12.36 1.57 -53.61
C ARG A 283 -11.93 1.34 -55.05
N LEU A 284 -12.87 1.11 -55.97
CA LEU A 284 -12.60 1.01 -57.41
C LEU A 284 -11.93 2.29 -57.92
N TYR A 285 -12.48 3.46 -57.53
CA TYR A 285 -11.87 4.75 -57.83
C TYR A 285 -10.44 4.91 -57.30
N GLN A 286 -10.19 4.54 -56.03
CA GLN A 286 -8.84 4.61 -55.43
C GLN A 286 -7.83 3.67 -56.11
N ILE A 287 -8.30 2.59 -56.72
CA ILE A 287 -7.50 1.56 -57.36
C ILE A 287 -7.23 1.92 -58.84
N GLU A 288 -8.16 2.59 -59.52
CA GLU A 288 -8.11 2.86 -60.97
C GLU A 288 -7.48 4.20 -61.39
N LYS A 289 -7.42 5.22 -60.51
CA LYS A 289 -6.71 6.47 -60.84
C LYS A 289 -5.21 6.39 -60.49
N PRO A 290 -4.29 6.79 -61.40
CA PRO A 290 -2.91 7.04 -61.02
C PRO A 290 -2.87 8.21 -60.03
N LYS A 291 -2.22 8.02 -58.87
CA LYS A 291 -1.87 9.13 -57.99
C LYS A 291 -0.75 9.93 -58.65
N ASP A 292 -1.08 11.04 -59.26
CA ASP A 292 -0.11 12.10 -59.52
C ASP A 292 0.08 12.88 -58.20
N PRO A 293 1.27 12.86 -57.56
CA PRO A 293 1.46 13.38 -56.20
C PRO A 293 1.35 14.91 -56.06
N THR A 294 1.05 15.65 -57.14
CA THR A 294 1.10 17.13 -57.17
C THR A 294 -0.25 17.84 -57.21
N THR A 295 -1.39 17.14 -57.13
CA THR A 295 -2.71 17.81 -57.14
C THR A 295 -3.43 17.66 -55.79
N GLU A 296 -3.30 18.69 -54.96
CA GLU A 296 -4.21 18.99 -53.84
C GLU A 296 -5.58 19.44 -54.39
N GLU A 297 -6.64 18.94 -53.74
CA GLU A 297 -8.02 19.46 -53.77
C GLU A 297 -8.71 19.60 -55.15
N ALA A 298 -9.08 18.46 -55.75
CA ALA A 298 -10.20 18.42 -56.70
C ALA A 298 -11.52 18.05 -55.98
N PRO A 299 -12.68 18.64 -56.35
CA PRO A 299 -14.01 18.30 -55.79
C PRO A 299 -14.34 16.81 -55.97
N PRO A 300 -15.32 16.24 -55.21
CA PRO A 300 -15.61 14.81 -55.26
C PRO A 300 -15.88 14.39 -56.71
N PRO A 301 -15.15 13.39 -57.23
CA PRO A 301 -15.22 13.02 -58.64
C PRO A 301 -16.61 12.45 -58.96
N GLU A 302 -17.09 12.74 -60.17
CA GLU A 302 -18.23 12.04 -60.76
C GLU A 302 -17.83 10.57 -60.94
N TYR A 303 -18.43 9.66 -60.16
CA TYR A 303 -18.18 8.23 -60.27
C TYR A 303 -18.56 7.77 -61.70
N VAL A 304 -17.76 6.87 -62.30
CA VAL A 304 -18.05 6.34 -63.64
C VAL A 304 -19.47 5.72 -63.62
N PRO A 305 -20.41 6.19 -64.45
CA PRO A 305 -21.77 5.67 -64.42
C PRO A 305 -21.78 4.17 -64.75
N LEU A 306 -22.64 3.42 -64.06
CA LEU A 306 -22.75 1.96 -64.18
C LEU A 306 -23.43 1.55 -65.48
N ASP A 307 -22.68 1.60 -66.59
CA ASP A 307 -23.11 1.16 -67.91
C ASP A 307 -23.00 -0.37 -68.09
N ASP A 308 -23.51 -0.88 -69.21
CA ASP A 308 -23.53 -2.33 -69.50
C ASP A 308 -22.12 -2.93 -69.59
N ALA A 309 -21.13 -2.14 -70.01
CA ALA A 309 -19.74 -2.59 -70.10
C ALA A 309 -19.11 -2.75 -68.71
N LEU A 310 -19.34 -1.81 -67.80
CA LEU A 310 -18.88 -1.88 -66.41
C LEU A 310 -19.63 -2.98 -65.64
N ARG A 311 -20.93 -3.17 -65.87
CA ARG A 311 -21.71 -4.30 -65.31
C ARG A 311 -21.13 -5.65 -65.74
N LEU A 312 -20.69 -5.78 -66.99
CA LEU A 312 -20.03 -7.00 -67.48
C LEU A 312 -18.67 -7.22 -66.79
N GLN A 313 -17.87 -6.17 -66.60
CA GLN A 313 -16.59 -6.25 -65.88
C GLN A 313 -16.76 -6.63 -64.41
N ILE A 314 -17.76 -6.06 -63.73
CA ILE A 314 -18.07 -6.38 -62.33
C ILE A 314 -18.57 -7.82 -62.21
N THR A 315 -19.45 -8.26 -63.12
CA THR A 315 -19.87 -9.66 -63.20
C THR A 315 -18.67 -10.59 -63.37
N LYS A 316 -17.74 -10.25 -64.27
CA LYS A 316 -16.49 -11.01 -64.48
C LYS A 316 -15.64 -11.07 -63.21
N ARG A 317 -15.56 -9.98 -62.44
CA ARG A 317 -14.84 -9.93 -61.17
C ARG A 317 -15.51 -10.76 -60.08
N LEU A 318 -16.84 -10.71 -59.96
CA LEU A 318 -17.61 -11.53 -59.02
C LEU A 318 -17.45 -13.03 -59.30
N GLN A 319 -17.46 -13.41 -60.59
CA GLN A 319 -17.16 -14.77 -61.03
C GLN A 319 -15.72 -15.18 -60.65
N ALA A 320 -14.74 -14.31 -60.89
CA ALA A 320 -13.35 -14.53 -60.49
C ALA A 320 -13.19 -14.69 -58.96
N GLU A 321 -13.88 -13.88 -58.15
CA GLU A 321 -13.90 -14.01 -56.69
C GLU A 321 -14.51 -15.34 -56.23
N ALA A 322 -15.62 -15.77 -56.85
CA ALA A 322 -16.27 -17.03 -56.53
C ALA A 322 -15.40 -18.25 -56.90
N VAL A 323 -14.73 -18.20 -58.06
CA VAL A 323 -13.78 -19.24 -58.49
C VAL A 323 -12.60 -19.31 -57.54
N LEU A 324 -11.96 -18.18 -57.25
CA LEU A 324 -10.80 -18.17 -56.38
C LEU A 324 -11.17 -18.65 -54.97
N ARG A 325 -12.35 -18.30 -54.46
CA ARG A 325 -12.85 -18.82 -53.18
C ARG A 325 -13.03 -20.34 -53.20
N ALA A 326 -13.64 -20.91 -54.24
CA ALA A 326 -13.83 -22.36 -54.34
C ALA A 326 -12.49 -23.13 -54.43
N LEU A 327 -11.51 -22.59 -55.17
CA LEU A 327 -10.16 -23.14 -55.22
C LEU A 327 -9.47 -23.04 -53.85
N TRP A 328 -9.64 -21.91 -53.16
CA TRP A 328 -9.07 -21.69 -51.83
C TRP A 328 -9.68 -22.59 -50.76
N ASP A 329 -10.98 -22.89 -50.86
CA ASP A 329 -11.64 -23.88 -49.99
C ASP A 329 -11.02 -25.28 -50.20
N THR A 330 -10.65 -25.63 -51.43
CA THR A 330 -9.93 -26.88 -51.74
C THR A 330 -8.53 -26.89 -51.11
N VAL A 331 -7.81 -25.77 -51.17
CA VAL A 331 -6.51 -25.60 -50.49
C VAL A 331 -6.67 -25.77 -48.98
N ALA A 332 -7.71 -25.16 -48.38
CA ALA A 332 -7.98 -25.26 -46.95
C ALA A 332 -8.27 -26.70 -46.50
N VAL A 333 -9.00 -27.49 -47.31
CA VAL A 333 -9.21 -28.91 -47.06
C VAL A 333 -7.89 -29.67 -47.09
N ARG A 334 -7.06 -29.46 -48.11
CA ARG A 334 -5.74 -30.13 -48.21
C ARG A 334 -4.80 -29.75 -47.06
N LEU A 335 -4.81 -28.49 -46.61
CA LEU A 335 -4.04 -28.05 -45.44
C LEU A 335 -4.53 -28.73 -44.15
N THR A 336 -5.85 -28.87 -44.01
CA THR A 336 -6.47 -29.56 -42.86
C THR A 336 -6.07 -31.04 -42.85
N GLU A 337 -6.12 -31.70 -44.00
CA GLU A 337 -5.65 -33.10 -44.14
C GLU A 337 -4.16 -33.24 -43.85
N HIS A 338 -3.34 -32.29 -44.32
CA HIS A 338 -1.89 -32.28 -44.11
C HIS A 338 -1.48 -32.18 -42.63
N THR A 339 -2.32 -31.57 -41.80
CA THR A 339 -2.03 -31.27 -40.38
C THR A 339 -2.87 -32.11 -39.40
N LYS A 340 -3.71 -33.01 -39.92
CA LYS A 340 -4.69 -33.76 -39.14
C LYS A 340 -4.06 -34.57 -38.02
N ALA A 341 -3.00 -35.31 -38.31
CA ALA A 341 -2.34 -36.18 -37.33
C ALA A 341 -1.73 -35.37 -36.16
N GLU A 342 -1.15 -34.22 -36.46
CA GLU A 342 -0.54 -33.32 -35.48
C GLU A 342 -1.62 -32.64 -34.61
N ILE A 343 -2.77 -32.26 -35.20
CA ILE A 343 -3.91 -31.72 -34.45
C ILE A 343 -4.51 -32.78 -33.50
N GLU A 344 -4.61 -34.03 -33.95
CA GLU A 344 -5.03 -35.15 -33.10
C GLU A 344 -4.04 -35.36 -31.94
N ALA A 345 -2.73 -35.22 -32.19
CA ALA A 345 -1.69 -35.27 -31.15
C ALA A 345 -1.80 -34.12 -30.14
N VAL A 346 -2.09 -32.89 -30.58
CA VAL A 346 -2.36 -31.75 -29.68
C VAL A 346 -3.56 -32.03 -28.79
N THR A 347 -4.65 -32.55 -29.38
CA THR A 347 -5.88 -32.84 -28.65
C THR A 347 -5.65 -33.94 -27.60
N ALA A 348 -4.90 -34.99 -27.94
CA ALA A 348 -4.50 -36.03 -26.99
C ALA A 348 -3.58 -35.48 -25.88
N ALA A 349 -2.63 -34.60 -26.21
CA ALA A 349 -1.76 -33.97 -25.22
C ALA A 349 -2.52 -33.03 -24.28
N LEU A 350 -3.50 -32.29 -24.79
CA LEU A 350 -4.37 -31.42 -23.97
C LEU A 350 -5.22 -32.26 -23.01
N ALA A 351 -5.82 -33.35 -23.48
CA ALA A 351 -6.55 -34.28 -22.62
C ALA A 351 -5.66 -34.86 -21.50
N ALA A 352 -4.37 -35.12 -21.79
CA ALA A 352 -3.41 -35.55 -20.77
C ALA A 352 -3.08 -34.46 -19.74
N VAL A 353 -3.05 -33.17 -20.14
CA VAL A 353 -2.91 -32.05 -19.20
C VAL A 353 -4.12 -31.97 -18.27
N ASP A 354 -5.33 -32.08 -18.82
CA ASP A 354 -6.56 -32.05 -18.03
C ASP A 354 -6.65 -33.22 -17.05
N GLU A 355 -6.23 -34.42 -17.47
CA GLU A 355 -6.18 -35.59 -16.60
C GLU A 355 -5.12 -35.44 -15.50
N ALA A 356 -3.93 -34.93 -15.82
CA ALA A 356 -2.90 -34.65 -14.82
C ALA A 356 -3.34 -33.60 -13.79
N ARG A 357 -4.11 -32.58 -14.21
CA ARG A 357 -4.68 -31.57 -13.30
C ARG A 357 -5.64 -32.17 -12.28
N LYS A 358 -6.48 -33.13 -12.68
CA LYS A 358 -7.35 -33.85 -11.73
C LYS A 358 -6.55 -34.54 -10.63
N GLY A 359 -5.35 -35.03 -10.94
CA GLY A 359 -4.42 -35.59 -9.96
C GLY A 359 -3.89 -34.57 -8.95
N VAL A 360 -3.63 -33.33 -9.39
CA VAL A 360 -3.30 -32.22 -8.50
C VAL A 360 -4.50 -31.84 -7.64
N ASP A 361 -5.69 -31.69 -8.22
CA ASP A 361 -6.90 -31.34 -7.48
C ASP A 361 -7.25 -32.38 -6.40
N ALA A 362 -7.02 -33.68 -6.70
CA ALA A 362 -7.24 -34.78 -5.76
C ALA A 362 -6.23 -34.79 -4.59
N THR A 363 -5.03 -34.23 -4.77
CA THR A 363 -3.95 -34.24 -3.77
C THR A 363 -3.78 -32.90 -3.06
N MET A 364 -4.26 -31.79 -3.64
CA MET A 364 -4.06 -30.41 -3.17
C MET A 364 -4.60 -30.16 -1.76
N VAL A 365 -5.79 -30.69 -1.43
CA VAL A 365 -6.45 -30.43 -0.14
C VAL A 365 -5.63 -30.96 1.05
N ARG A 366 -4.85 -32.03 0.86
CA ARG A 366 -4.02 -32.62 1.93
C ARG A 366 -2.54 -32.33 1.76
N GLY A 367 -1.98 -32.38 0.55
CA GLY A 367 -0.54 -32.22 0.31
C GLY A 367 -0.01 -30.79 0.45
N ALA A 368 -0.86 -29.78 0.26
CA ALA A 368 -0.48 -28.37 0.40
C ALA A 368 -0.63 -27.82 1.84
N ALA A 369 -1.14 -28.63 2.77
CA ALA A 369 -1.34 -28.23 4.16
C ALA A 369 -0.02 -28.24 4.96
N ALA A 370 0.11 -27.33 5.93
CA ALA A 370 1.33 -27.23 6.74
C ALA A 370 1.59 -28.49 7.58
N ASP A 371 0.52 -29.19 7.96
CA ASP A 371 0.47 -30.45 8.72
C ASP A 371 0.45 -31.71 7.84
N ALA A 372 0.59 -31.57 6.52
CA ALA A 372 0.63 -32.70 5.59
C ALA A 372 1.77 -33.66 5.90
N THR A 373 1.49 -34.96 5.82
CA THR A 373 2.50 -36.01 5.95
C THR A 373 3.51 -35.95 4.80
N GLU A 374 4.72 -36.51 5.00
CA GLU A 374 5.75 -36.51 3.97
C GLU A 374 5.31 -37.25 2.69
N ASP A 375 4.49 -38.29 2.84
CA ASP A 375 3.92 -39.04 1.72
C ASP A 375 2.87 -38.23 0.94
N GLU A 376 2.05 -37.42 1.64
CA GLU A 376 1.09 -36.51 1.00
C GLU A 376 1.79 -35.37 0.24
N LYS A 377 2.89 -34.84 0.79
CA LYS A 377 3.74 -33.86 0.12
C LYS A 377 4.42 -34.45 -1.13
N LYS A 378 4.91 -35.70 -1.04
CA LYS A 378 5.49 -36.42 -2.19
C LYS A 378 4.44 -36.69 -3.28
N ALA A 379 3.23 -37.09 -2.90
CA ALA A 379 2.13 -37.32 -3.84
C ALA A 379 1.71 -36.03 -4.57
N PHE A 380 1.63 -34.90 -3.86
CA PHE A 380 1.34 -33.60 -4.47
C PHE A 380 2.45 -33.14 -5.42
N ALA A 381 3.72 -33.22 -4.99
CA ALA A 381 4.86 -32.87 -5.85
C ALA A 381 4.95 -33.75 -7.11
N ALA A 382 4.62 -35.05 -7.01
CA ALA A 382 4.55 -35.94 -8.16
C ALA A 382 3.41 -35.57 -9.13
N ALA A 383 2.26 -35.15 -8.61
CA ALA A 383 1.15 -34.66 -9.43
C ALA A 383 1.49 -33.35 -10.15
N GLU A 384 2.16 -32.41 -9.48
CA GLU A 384 2.65 -31.17 -10.11
C GLU A 384 3.69 -31.44 -11.20
N ALA A 385 4.62 -32.38 -10.96
CA ALA A 385 5.60 -32.79 -11.97
C ALA A 385 4.92 -33.41 -13.20
N ALA A 386 3.87 -34.22 -13.01
CA ALA A 386 3.09 -34.79 -14.12
C ALA A 386 2.36 -33.72 -14.94
N VAL A 387 1.83 -32.66 -14.30
CA VAL A 387 1.24 -31.52 -15.01
C VAL A 387 2.29 -30.75 -15.80
N ALA A 388 3.49 -30.52 -15.24
CA ALA A 388 4.58 -29.86 -15.94
C ALA A 388 5.04 -30.65 -17.18
N GLU A 389 5.18 -31.97 -17.05
CA GLU A 389 5.52 -32.86 -18.16
C GLU A 389 4.43 -32.85 -19.25
N ALA A 390 3.15 -32.95 -18.86
CA ALA A 390 2.03 -32.92 -19.80
C ALA A 390 1.95 -31.57 -20.56
N LYS A 391 2.20 -30.45 -19.89
CA LYS A 391 2.28 -29.12 -20.52
C LYS A 391 3.42 -29.02 -21.53
N SER A 392 4.59 -29.57 -21.21
CA SER A 392 5.73 -29.62 -22.13
C SER A 392 5.42 -30.45 -23.39
N LYS A 393 4.74 -31.60 -23.23
CA LYS A 393 4.26 -32.41 -24.36
C LYS A 393 3.22 -31.66 -25.20
N HIS A 394 2.28 -30.94 -24.57
CA HIS A 394 1.32 -30.10 -25.28
C HIS A 394 2.00 -28.97 -26.07
N GLN A 395 3.01 -28.30 -25.48
CA GLN A 395 3.81 -27.29 -26.19
C GLN A 395 4.53 -27.89 -27.40
N THR A 396 5.17 -29.05 -27.23
CA THR A 396 5.86 -29.76 -28.32
C THR A 396 4.89 -30.15 -29.44
N ALA A 397 3.71 -30.68 -29.10
CA ALA A 397 2.68 -31.03 -30.08
C ALA A 397 2.13 -29.78 -30.81
N THR A 398 1.97 -28.67 -30.09
CA THR A 398 1.53 -27.38 -30.68
C THR A 398 2.57 -26.86 -31.67
N GLN A 399 3.85 -26.93 -31.32
CA GLN A 399 4.95 -26.56 -32.23
C GLN A 399 4.97 -27.44 -33.48
N ALA A 400 4.74 -28.76 -33.33
CA ALA A 400 4.68 -29.66 -34.48
C ALA A 400 3.54 -29.31 -35.46
N VAL A 401 2.38 -28.84 -34.98
CA VAL A 401 1.32 -28.33 -35.86
C VAL A 401 1.79 -27.09 -36.62
N THR A 402 2.46 -26.15 -35.94
CA THR A 402 3.01 -24.94 -36.56
C THR A 402 4.05 -25.29 -37.64
N ASP A 403 5.01 -26.16 -37.32
CA ASP A 403 6.05 -26.59 -38.25
C ASP A 403 5.45 -27.30 -39.47
N LYS A 404 4.46 -28.18 -39.25
CA LYS A 404 3.77 -28.89 -40.33
C LYS A 404 2.97 -27.95 -41.22
N ARG A 405 2.30 -26.96 -40.61
CA ARG A 405 1.60 -25.91 -41.38
C ARG A 405 2.57 -25.06 -42.17
N ALA A 406 3.74 -24.72 -41.65
CA ALA A 406 4.77 -23.98 -42.38
C ALA A 406 5.32 -24.78 -43.58
N ALA A 407 5.44 -26.11 -43.43
CA ALA A 407 5.91 -27.02 -44.47
C ALA A 407 4.89 -27.29 -45.60
N PHE A 408 3.63 -26.88 -45.45
CA PHE A 408 2.63 -27.05 -46.50
C PHE A 408 3.00 -26.25 -47.75
N ASP A 409 3.13 -26.93 -48.88
CA ASP A 409 3.54 -26.35 -50.16
C ASP A 409 2.32 -25.82 -50.94
N LEU A 410 1.95 -24.57 -50.64
CA LEU A 410 0.85 -23.89 -51.34
C LEU A 410 1.15 -23.74 -52.83
N VAL A 411 2.41 -23.50 -53.20
CA VAL A 411 2.83 -23.29 -54.58
C VAL A 411 2.56 -24.53 -55.41
N ALA A 412 2.96 -25.70 -54.94
CA ALA A 412 2.71 -26.97 -55.63
C ALA A 412 1.20 -27.26 -55.75
N VAL A 413 0.45 -27.10 -54.66
CA VAL A 413 -1.00 -27.36 -54.65
C VAL A 413 -1.74 -26.42 -55.61
N PHE A 414 -1.41 -25.14 -55.59
CA PHE A 414 -2.07 -24.16 -56.46
C PHE A 414 -1.66 -24.32 -57.93
N THR A 415 -0.40 -24.70 -58.20
CA THR A 415 0.07 -25.02 -59.55
C THR A 415 -0.67 -26.22 -60.14
N GLU A 416 -0.95 -27.25 -59.33
CA GLU A 416 -1.79 -28.38 -59.74
C GLU A 416 -3.21 -27.92 -60.09
N LEU A 417 -3.82 -27.08 -59.24
CA LEU A 417 -5.17 -26.54 -59.46
C LEU A 417 -5.26 -25.57 -60.65
N ALA A 418 -4.13 -24.95 -61.02
CA ALA A 418 -4.00 -24.04 -62.16
C ALA A 418 -3.64 -24.75 -63.47
N ALA A 419 -3.28 -26.03 -63.44
CA ALA A 419 -2.82 -26.75 -64.62
C ALA A 419 -3.86 -26.72 -65.75
N GLY A 420 -3.45 -26.22 -66.92
CA GLY A 420 -4.32 -26.09 -68.09
C GLY A 420 -5.33 -24.95 -68.04
N ARG A 421 -5.23 -24.03 -67.06
CA ARG A 421 -6.16 -22.90 -66.87
C ARG A 421 -5.39 -21.57 -66.94
N ALA A 422 -5.85 -20.65 -67.77
CA ALA A 422 -5.21 -19.35 -67.93
C ALA A 422 -5.53 -18.40 -66.76
N GLY A 423 -4.59 -17.49 -66.47
CA GLY A 423 -4.79 -16.38 -65.52
C GLY A 423 -4.54 -16.71 -64.05
N LEU A 424 -4.33 -17.97 -63.65
CA LEU A 424 -3.98 -18.33 -62.27
C LEU A 424 -2.47 -18.26 -62.02
N GLY A 425 -2.07 -17.81 -60.84
CA GLY A 425 -0.67 -17.84 -60.42
C GLY A 425 -0.47 -17.81 -58.91
N VAL A 426 0.76 -18.10 -58.48
CA VAL A 426 1.20 -18.08 -57.08
C VAL A 426 2.61 -17.47 -56.94
N ALA A 427 2.85 -16.71 -55.87
CA ALA A 427 4.06 -15.90 -55.64
C ALA A 427 4.33 -15.79 -54.16
N ASP A 428 5.61 -15.68 -53.82
CA ASP A 428 6.10 -15.42 -52.47
C ASP A 428 6.54 -13.95 -52.39
N SER A 429 6.29 -13.30 -51.25
CA SER A 429 6.82 -11.97 -50.95
C SER A 429 8.36 -11.88 -50.92
N GLY A 430 9.06 -13.02 -50.98
CA GLY A 430 10.52 -13.13 -51.00
C GLY A 430 11.07 -13.75 -49.72
N GLU A 431 12.39 -13.85 -49.60
CA GLU A 431 13.03 -14.42 -48.40
C GLU A 431 12.99 -13.50 -47.18
N GLU A 432 12.91 -12.19 -47.39
CA GLU A 432 12.86 -11.19 -46.32
C GLU A 432 11.43 -10.99 -45.80
N SER A 433 11.27 -10.93 -44.47
CA SER A 433 9.99 -10.59 -43.85
C SER A 433 9.74 -9.08 -43.92
N LEU A 434 8.55 -8.67 -44.36
CA LEU A 434 8.19 -7.29 -44.68
C LEU A 434 7.31 -6.66 -43.60
N ALA A 435 7.40 -5.34 -43.42
CA ALA A 435 6.40 -4.60 -42.64
C ALA A 435 5.07 -4.51 -43.42
N ILE A 436 3.95 -4.26 -42.73
CA ILE A 436 2.61 -4.16 -43.35
C ILE A 436 2.59 -3.15 -44.51
N GLU A 437 3.28 -2.02 -44.38
CA GLU A 437 3.35 -0.99 -45.40
C GLU A 437 4.09 -1.47 -46.65
N ALA A 438 5.14 -2.27 -46.47
CA ALA A 438 5.93 -2.81 -47.58
C ALA A 438 5.15 -3.90 -48.36
N LEU A 439 4.18 -4.58 -47.73
CA LEU A 439 3.31 -5.55 -48.40
C LEU A 439 2.46 -4.93 -49.51
N GLN A 440 2.21 -3.61 -49.48
CA GLN A 440 1.46 -2.90 -50.52
C GLN A 440 2.14 -2.98 -51.91
N ASN A 441 3.44 -3.24 -51.95
CA ASN A 441 4.26 -3.24 -53.16
C ASN A 441 4.63 -4.65 -53.66
N VAL A 442 4.02 -5.71 -53.13
CA VAL A 442 4.34 -7.08 -53.53
C VAL A 442 3.73 -7.38 -54.91
N ALA A 443 4.59 -7.70 -55.88
CA ALA A 443 4.18 -8.14 -57.22
C ALA A 443 3.60 -9.57 -57.18
N PRO A 444 2.67 -9.93 -58.08
CA PRO A 444 2.13 -9.15 -59.21
C PRO A 444 0.89 -8.30 -58.86
N VAL A 445 0.45 -8.32 -57.60
CA VAL A 445 -0.80 -7.69 -57.17
C VAL A 445 -0.63 -6.24 -56.71
N ALA A 446 0.56 -5.67 -56.81
CA ALA A 446 0.81 -4.27 -56.45
C ALA A 446 0.02 -3.30 -57.37
N PRO A 447 -0.53 -2.17 -56.83
CA PRO A 447 -0.53 -1.77 -55.43
C PRO A 447 -1.66 -2.41 -54.61
N TRP A 448 -1.32 -3.06 -53.49
CA TRP A 448 -2.29 -3.70 -52.59
C TRP A 448 -2.72 -2.77 -51.44
N LEU A 449 -3.81 -2.03 -51.62
CA LEU A 449 -4.32 -1.07 -50.62
C LEU A 449 -4.90 -1.73 -49.35
N GLY A 450 -5.18 -3.04 -49.39
CA GLY A 450 -5.76 -3.82 -48.30
C GLY A 450 -4.76 -4.53 -47.40
N ALA A 451 -3.45 -4.30 -47.55
CA ALA A 451 -2.39 -5.06 -46.88
C ALA A 451 -2.49 -5.08 -45.34
N ALA A 452 -3.13 -4.07 -44.73
CA ALA A 452 -3.38 -4.02 -43.29
C ALA A 452 -4.18 -5.21 -42.74
N MET A 453 -4.98 -5.88 -43.58
CA MET A 453 -5.71 -7.08 -43.17
C MET A 453 -4.78 -8.23 -42.74
N VAL A 454 -3.52 -8.24 -43.23
CA VAL A 454 -2.54 -9.26 -42.85
C VAL A 454 -2.21 -9.14 -41.38
N GLY A 455 -2.32 -7.93 -40.81
CA GLY A 455 -2.19 -7.72 -39.37
C GLY A 455 -3.25 -8.45 -38.53
N ALA A 456 -4.40 -8.81 -39.11
CA ALA A 456 -5.41 -9.62 -38.44
C ALA A 456 -5.10 -11.13 -38.47
N LEU A 457 -4.10 -11.56 -39.24
CA LEU A 457 -3.61 -12.93 -39.27
C LEU A 457 -2.59 -13.10 -38.14
N SER A 458 -3.07 -13.51 -36.96
CA SER A 458 -2.28 -13.55 -35.72
C SER A 458 -1.59 -14.89 -35.44
N ALA A 459 -1.63 -15.83 -36.38
CA ALA A 459 -0.98 -17.14 -36.27
C ALA A 459 -0.12 -17.38 -37.52
N GLU A 460 0.87 -18.28 -37.47
CA GLU A 460 1.60 -18.70 -38.67
C GLU A 460 0.75 -19.66 -39.52
N ALA A 461 0.87 -19.55 -40.85
CA ALA A 461 0.14 -20.31 -41.86
C ALA A 461 -1.39 -20.17 -42.00
N PRO A 462 -2.11 -19.16 -41.45
CA PRO A 462 -3.52 -18.98 -41.74
C PRO A 462 -3.68 -18.58 -43.20
N LEU A 463 -4.69 -19.19 -43.80
CA LEU A 463 -5.25 -18.78 -45.06
C LEU A 463 -6.17 -17.59 -44.80
N SER A 464 -6.11 -16.56 -45.65
CA SER A 464 -7.09 -15.48 -45.60
C SER A 464 -8.49 -16.04 -45.81
N THR A 465 -9.47 -15.47 -45.11
CA THR A 465 -10.89 -15.83 -45.28
C THR A 465 -11.59 -14.92 -46.29
N GLN A 466 -10.98 -13.78 -46.61
CA GLN A 466 -11.52 -12.77 -47.49
C GLN A 466 -10.68 -12.65 -48.75
N VAL A 467 -11.35 -12.78 -49.89
CA VAL A 467 -10.77 -12.51 -51.20
C VAL A 467 -10.41 -11.03 -51.31
N GLN A 468 -9.19 -10.75 -51.74
CA GLN A 468 -8.65 -9.42 -52.00
C GLN A 468 -8.64 -9.11 -53.49
N ARG A 469 -8.48 -7.82 -53.80
CA ARG A 469 -8.62 -7.32 -55.16
C ARG A 469 -7.76 -6.09 -55.42
N THR A 470 -7.24 -6.02 -56.64
CA THR A 470 -6.60 -4.86 -57.26
C THR A 470 -7.22 -4.61 -58.65
N VAL A 471 -6.69 -3.66 -59.44
CA VAL A 471 -7.26 -3.34 -60.78
C VAL A 471 -7.33 -4.60 -61.64
N GLY A 472 -6.21 -5.33 -61.72
CA GLY A 472 -6.04 -6.45 -62.64
C GLY A 472 -6.22 -7.82 -62.00
N HIS A 473 -6.26 -7.93 -60.66
CA HIS A 473 -6.19 -9.23 -60.00
C HIS A 473 -7.22 -9.38 -58.89
N VAL A 474 -7.66 -10.62 -58.71
CA VAL A 474 -8.36 -11.10 -57.53
C VAL A 474 -7.44 -12.12 -56.84
N PHE A 475 -7.22 -12.02 -55.54
CA PHE A 475 -6.21 -12.83 -54.87
C PHE A 475 -6.53 -13.17 -53.42
N GLN A 476 -5.89 -14.21 -52.91
CA GLN A 476 -5.94 -14.66 -51.52
C GLN A 476 -4.51 -14.73 -50.99
N VAL A 477 -4.39 -14.67 -49.67
CA VAL A 477 -3.11 -14.53 -48.99
C VAL A 477 -2.98 -15.60 -47.93
N ARG A 478 -1.83 -16.25 -47.90
CA ARG A 478 -1.41 -17.11 -46.80
C ARG A 478 -0.25 -16.45 -46.09
N LEU A 479 -0.31 -16.37 -44.76
CA LEU A 479 0.83 -15.89 -43.98
C LEU A 479 1.83 -17.03 -43.79
N LYS A 480 2.98 -16.97 -44.47
CA LYS A 480 4.02 -18.00 -44.43
C LYS A 480 4.84 -17.96 -43.14
N GLN A 481 5.18 -16.74 -42.68
CA GLN A 481 5.96 -16.52 -41.47
C GLN A 481 5.50 -15.22 -40.80
N PHE A 482 5.44 -15.24 -39.47
CA PHE A 482 5.06 -14.08 -38.68
C PHE A 482 6.05 -13.87 -37.55
N SER A 483 6.60 -12.65 -37.47
CA SER A 483 7.39 -12.23 -36.32
C SER A 483 6.71 -11.01 -35.71
N GLU A 484 6.06 -11.20 -34.56
CA GLU A 484 5.28 -10.14 -33.90
C GLU A 484 6.10 -8.89 -33.57
N ALA A 485 7.36 -9.09 -33.18
CA ALA A 485 8.29 -8.01 -32.88
C ALA A 485 9.72 -8.57 -32.85
N PRO A 486 10.41 -8.70 -34.00
CA PRO A 486 11.79 -9.17 -34.01
C PRO A 486 12.69 -8.13 -33.33
N LEU A 487 13.90 -8.55 -32.92
CA LEU A 487 14.92 -7.58 -32.50
C LEU A 487 15.33 -6.73 -33.71
N LYS A 488 15.46 -5.42 -33.49
CA LYS A 488 16.09 -4.52 -34.45
C LYS A 488 17.52 -4.99 -34.73
N LYS A 489 18.02 -4.71 -35.92
CA LYS A 489 19.43 -5.00 -36.25
C LYS A 489 20.32 -4.28 -35.24
N LEU A 490 21.35 -4.97 -34.72
CA LEU A 490 22.22 -4.41 -33.70
C LEU A 490 22.80 -3.06 -34.12
N ALA A 491 23.16 -2.90 -35.39
CA ALA A 491 23.65 -1.64 -35.95
C ALA A 491 22.72 -0.43 -35.66
N ASP A 492 21.40 -0.64 -35.67
CA ASP A 492 20.40 0.42 -35.47
C ASP A 492 20.19 0.75 -33.98
N ILE A 493 20.53 -0.18 -33.07
CA ILE A 493 20.31 -0.04 -31.62
C ILE A 493 21.61 -0.02 -30.82
N ARG A 494 22.77 -0.09 -31.47
CA ARG A 494 24.08 -0.32 -30.83
C ARG A 494 24.39 0.67 -29.73
N ASP A 495 24.27 1.97 -30.01
CA ASP A 495 24.62 3.02 -29.05
C ASP A 495 23.70 3.00 -27.83
N LYS A 496 22.40 2.76 -28.05
CA LYS A 496 21.42 2.64 -26.98
C LYS A 496 21.64 1.38 -26.15
N ALA A 497 21.86 0.24 -26.81
CA ALA A 497 22.17 -1.02 -26.14
C ALA A 497 23.44 -0.90 -25.29
N ARG A 498 24.48 -0.26 -25.82
CA ARG A 498 25.73 0.02 -25.10
C ARG A 498 25.49 0.90 -23.86
N ALA A 499 24.78 2.01 -24.00
CA ALA A 499 24.47 2.89 -22.87
C ALA A 499 23.64 2.20 -21.78
N ASP A 500 22.64 1.42 -22.18
CA ASP A 500 21.79 0.66 -21.28
C ASP A 500 22.55 -0.49 -20.59
N TRP A 501 23.45 -1.16 -21.30
CA TRP A 501 24.33 -2.21 -20.77
C TRP A 501 25.24 -1.65 -19.67
N PHE A 502 25.91 -0.53 -19.94
CA PHE A 502 26.76 0.13 -18.95
C PHE A 502 25.97 0.61 -17.73
N THR A 503 24.76 1.14 -17.96
CA THR A 503 23.86 1.54 -16.86
C THR A 503 23.51 0.35 -15.97
N LYS A 504 23.18 -0.81 -16.57
CA LYS A 504 22.87 -2.03 -15.81
C LYS A 504 24.09 -2.55 -15.05
N LYS A 505 25.25 -2.62 -15.71
CA LYS A 505 26.50 -3.09 -15.08
C LYS A 505 26.96 -2.18 -13.95
N ALA A 506 26.80 -0.87 -14.11
CA ALA A 506 27.07 0.09 -13.03
C ALA A 506 26.13 -0.11 -11.84
N GLY A 507 24.85 -0.39 -12.10
CA GLY A 507 23.88 -0.73 -11.04
C GLY A 507 24.25 -2.01 -10.29
N GLU A 508 24.64 -3.07 -11.01
CA GLU A 508 25.11 -4.35 -10.43
C GLU A 508 26.38 -4.15 -9.58
N GLU A 509 27.37 -3.42 -10.11
CA GLU A 509 28.62 -3.14 -9.37
C GLU A 509 28.37 -2.23 -8.15
N ALA A 510 27.49 -1.23 -8.27
CA ALA A 510 27.10 -0.38 -7.16
C ALA A 510 26.35 -1.15 -6.07
N GLU A 511 25.51 -2.11 -6.44
CA GLU A 511 24.83 -2.98 -5.48
C GLU A 511 25.81 -3.88 -4.73
N GLN A 512 26.78 -4.45 -5.44
CA GLN A 512 27.81 -5.26 -4.80
C GLN A 512 28.66 -4.42 -3.85
N LYS A 513 29.16 -3.26 -4.29
CA LYS A 513 29.92 -2.32 -3.43
C LYS A 513 29.13 -1.87 -2.21
N ALA A 514 27.82 -1.64 -2.37
CA ALA A 514 26.94 -1.29 -1.26
C ALA A 514 26.81 -2.41 -0.23
N LYS A 515 26.65 -3.67 -0.67
CA LYS A 515 26.60 -4.84 0.23
C LYS A 515 27.91 -5.04 0.97
N ASP A 516 29.04 -4.92 0.26
CA ASP A 516 30.37 -5.09 0.85
C ASP A 516 30.68 -3.95 1.84
N PHE A 517 30.28 -2.71 1.52
CA PHE A 517 30.33 -1.57 2.43
C PHE A 517 29.52 -1.79 3.71
N GLU A 518 28.27 -2.24 3.59
CA GLU A 518 27.41 -2.48 4.76
C GLU A 518 27.97 -3.61 5.64
N ALA A 519 28.50 -4.68 5.04
CA ALA A 519 29.16 -5.75 5.75
C ALA A 519 30.39 -5.24 6.52
N LYS A 520 31.24 -4.42 5.87
CA LYS A 520 32.41 -3.84 6.52
C LYS A 520 32.05 -2.86 7.63
N LEU A 521 30.99 -2.07 7.43
CA LEU A 521 30.48 -1.15 8.45
C LEU A 521 30.00 -1.91 9.69
N LYS A 522 29.26 -3.01 9.51
CA LYS A 522 28.81 -3.89 10.60
C LYS A 522 29.99 -4.50 11.36
N GLU A 523 31.01 -4.98 10.64
CA GLU A 523 32.23 -5.54 11.23
C GLU A 523 32.96 -4.51 12.11
N LEU A 524 33.23 -3.32 11.56
CA LEU A 524 33.93 -2.26 12.28
C LEU A 524 33.12 -1.72 13.46
N ALA A 525 31.81 -1.55 13.29
CA ALA A 525 30.93 -1.13 14.38
C ALA A 525 30.87 -2.16 15.52
N ARG A 526 30.83 -3.46 15.19
CA ARG A 526 30.91 -4.55 16.17
C ARG A 526 32.22 -4.52 16.95
N ALA A 527 33.34 -4.22 16.27
CA ALA A 527 34.65 -4.09 16.91
C ALA A 527 34.76 -2.93 17.90
N LYS A 528 33.85 -1.94 17.85
CA LYS A 528 33.79 -0.80 18.79
C LYS A 528 32.98 -1.08 20.06
N ILE A 529 32.31 -2.24 20.16
CA ILE A 529 31.47 -2.59 21.32
C ILE A 529 31.86 -3.93 22.01
N PRO A 530 33.16 -4.25 22.20
CA PRO A 530 33.58 -5.56 22.71
C PRO A 530 33.05 -5.86 24.12
N GLU A 531 33.03 -4.86 25.00
CA GLU A 531 32.51 -5.00 26.36
C GLU A 531 31.00 -5.29 26.38
N ARG A 532 30.25 -4.64 25.49
CA ARG A 532 28.79 -4.86 25.38
C ARG A 532 28.47 -6.23 24.82
N ILE A 533 29.24 -6.74 23.88
CA ILE A 533 29.10 -8.10 23.34
C ILE A 533 29.32 -9.11 24.46
N ALA A 534 30.42 -8.98 25.23
CA ALA A 534 30.71 -9.88 26.34
C ALA A 534 29.60 -9.88 27.40
N GLU A 535 29.04 -8.71 27.72
CA GLU A 535 27.91 -8.60 28.65
C GLU A 535 26.65 -9.29 28.11
N LEU A 536 26.31 -9.11 26.83
CA LEU A 536 25.14 -9.74 26.22
C LEU A 536 25.30 -11.27 26.12
N GLU A 537 26.50 -11.76 25.78
CA GLU A 537 26.80 -13.20 25.74
C GLU A 537 26.73 -13.83 27.14
N LYS A 538 27.19 -13.12 28.18
CA LYS A 538 27.03 -13.56 29.56
C LYS A 538 25.56 -13.63 29.97
N GLN A 539 24.76 -12.61 29.65
CA GLN A 539 23.32 -12.61 29.91
C GLN A 539 22.60 -13.75 29.17
N ARG A 540 23.02 -14.07 27.94
CA ARG A 540 22.52 -15.23 27.20
C ARG A 540 22.79 -16.52 27.97
N ASP A 541 24.04 -16.75 28.39
CA ASP A 541 24.43 -17.99 29.07
C ASP A 541 23.72 -18.17 30.41
N GLU A 542 23.55 -17.08 31.17
CA GLU A 542 22.74 -17.06 32.40
C GLU A 542 21.27 -17.43 32.11
N LYS A 543 20.65 -16.82 31.09
CA LYS A 543 19.27 -17.12 30.68
C LYS A 543 19.09 -18.56 30.16
N VAL A 544 20.06 -19.10 29.43
CA VAL A 544 20.05 -20.52 28.99
C VAL A 544 20.00 -21.42 30.22
N GLY A 545 20.84 -21.15 31.22
CA GLY A 545 20.84 -21.86 32.49
C GLY A 545 19.48 -21.83 33.18
N THR A 546 18.93 -20.63 33.38
CA THR A 546 17.62 -20.45 34.03
C THR A 546 16.49 -21.17 33.28
N ARG A 547 16.35 -20.96 31.96
CA ARG A 547 15.29 -21.60 31.17
C ARG A 547 15.42 -23.12 31.13
N LEU A 548 16.64 -23.64 31.09
CA LEU A 548 16.87 -25.09 31.12
C LEU A 548 16.49 -25.69 32.48
N THR A 549 16.86 -25.01 33.58
CA THR A 549 16.45 -25.42 34.93
C THR A 549 14.93 -25.36 35.10
N GLU A 550 14.27 -24.28 34.68
CA GLU A 550 12.81 -24.16 34.74
C GLU A 550 12.09 -25.26 33.93
N TRP A 551 12.58 -25.55 32.73
CA TRP A 551 12.05 -26.64 31.89
C TRP A 551 12.22 -28.00 32.56
N ARG A 552 13.42 -28.28 33.09
CA ARG A 552 13.75 -29.55 33.77
C ARG A 552 12.93 -29.72 35.05
N ASP A 553 12.81 -28.69 35.86
CA ASP A 553 12.05 -28.72 37.11
C ASP A 553 10.55 -28.88 36.82
N GLY A 554 10.04 -28.19 35.79
CA GLY A 554 8.67 -28.33 35.33
C GLY A 554 8.33 -29.74 34.83
N LEU A 555 9.24 -30.38 34.08
CA LEU A 555 9.08 -31.79 33.66
C LEU A 555 9.24 -32.75 34.83
N THR A 556 10.18 -32.52 35.75
CA THR A 556 10.40 -33.37 36.93
C THR A 556 9.19 -33.34 37.87
N ALA A 557 8.57 -32.17 38.06
CA ALA A 557 7.35 -32.02 38.83
C ALA A 557 6.18 -32.80 38.19
N LYS A 558 5.98 -32.65 36.88
CA LYS A 558 4.97 -33.42 36.11
C LYS A 558 5.20 -34.91 36.17
N LEU A 559 6.44 -35.36 36.01
CA LEU A 559 6.83 -36.76 36.11
C LEU A 559 6.55 -37.34 37.50
N THR A 560 6.82 -36.56 38.55
CA THR A 560 6.50 -36.95 39.93
C THR A 560 5.00 -37.17 40.13
N THR A 561 4.16 -36.24 39.64
CA THR A 561 2.70 -36.40 39.69
C THR A 561 2.22 -37.58 38.85
N ALA A 562 2.74 -37.75 37.63
CA ALA A 562 2.36 -38.84 36.72
C ALA A 562 2.74 -40.21 37.29
N ARG A 563 3.92 -40.34 37.92
CA ARG A 563 4.34 -41.57 38.63
C ARG A 563 3.42 -41.89 39.80
N ALA A 564 3.07 -40.89 40.62
CA ALA A 564 2.14 -41.09 41.73
C ALA A 564 0.74 -41.56 41.25
N GLN A 565 0.23 -40.98 40.15
CA GLN A 565 -1.03 -41.41 39.54
C GLN A 565 -0.95 -42.82 38.95
N ARG A 566 0.14 -43.13 38.23
CA ARG A 566 0.41 -44.47 37.69
C ARG A 566 0.38 -45.51 38.81
N ASP A 567 1.07 -45.26 39.93
CA ASP A 567 1.15 -46.20 41.06
C ASP A 567 -0.23 -46.42 41.72
N ILE A 568 -1.07 -45.37 41.80
CA ILE A 568 -2.46 -45.49 42.26
C ILE A 568 -3.28 -46.37 41.31
N HIS A 569 -3.15 -46.15 40.00
CA HIS A 569 -3.90 -46.92 39.00
C HIS A 569 -3.42 -48.38 38.90
N GLU A 570 -2.11 -48.63 39.02
CA GLU A 570 -1.52 -49.97 39.03
C GLU A 570 -2.03 -50.82 40.19
N ARG A 571 -2.08 -50.23 41.40
CA ARG A 571 -2.60 -50.92 42.60
C ARG A 571 -4.09 -51.21 42.52
N ARG A 572 -4.87 -50.38 41.81
CA ARG A 572 -6.33 -50.51 41.72
C ARG A 572 -6.77 -51.45 40.61
N ASP A 573 -6.23 -51.28 39.41
CA ASP A 573 -6.48 -52.15 38.26
C ASP A 573 -5.37 -51.97 37.19
N PRO A 574 -4.41 -52.91 37.10
CA PRO A 574 -3.28 -52.84 36.18
C PRO A 574 -3.68 -53.08 34.71
N LYS A 575 -4.93 -53.42 34.42
CA LYS A 575 -5.46 -53.51 33.05
C LYS A 575 -6.36 -52.34 32.68
N SER A 576 -6.54 -51.36 33.58
CA SER A 576 -7.38 -50.19 33.33
C SER A 576 -6.80 -49.30 32.22
N ARG A 577 -7.67 -48.67 31.43
CA ARG A 577 -7.26 -47.65 30.45
C ARG A 577 -6.50 -46.49 31.10
N ALA A 578 -6.85 -46.14 32.34
CA ALA A 578 -6.19 -45.09 33.11
C ALA A 578 -4.74 -45.43 33.45
N PHE A 579 -4.44 -46.70 33.81
CA PHE A 579 -3.06 -47.14 34.01
C PHE A 579 -2.24 -47.08 32.73
N VAL A 580 -2.79 -47.57 31.60
CA VAL A 580 -2.09 -47.52 30.30
C VAL A 580 -1.78 -46.08 29.88
N GLN A 581 -2.73 -45.15 30.05
CA GLN A 581 -2.53 -43.73 29.73
C GLN A 581 -1.48 -43.07 30.63
N THR A 582 -1.55 -43.29 31.95
CA THR A 582 -0.56 -42.71 32.89
C THR A 582 0.82 -43.32 32.74
N LYS A 583 0.93 -44.60 32.39
CA LYS A 583 2.20 -45.24 32.04
C LYS A 583 2.81 -44.62 30.77
N ALA A 584 2.04 -44.47 29.70
CA ALA A 584 2.50 -43.83 28.48
C ALA A 584 2.92 -42.37 28.72
N GLU A 585 2.23 -41.65 29.61
CA GLU A 585 2.59 -40.29 30.00
C GLU A 585 3.92 -40.23 30.79
N VAL A 586 4.17 -41.18 31.71
CA VAL A 586 5.46 -41.30 32.40
C VAL A 586 6.58 -41.58 31.40
N GLU A 587 6.40 -42.55 30.50
CA GLU A 587 7.38 -42.88 29.45
C GLU A 587 7.65 -41.68 28.53
N ARG A 588 6.60 -40.92 28.16
CA ARG A 588 6.72 -39.68 27.38
C ARG A 588 7.53 -38.61 28.09
N LEU A 589 7.28 -38.37 29.38
CA LEU A 589 8.00 -37.37 30.17
C LEU A 589 9.46 -37.76 30.44
N GLU A 590 9.73 -39.06 30.66
CA GLU A 590 11.10 -39.59 30.77
C GLU A 590 11.87 -39.45 29.46
N ALA A 591 11.24 -39.76 28.33
CA ALA A 591 11.83 -39.55 27.01
C ALA A 591 12.11 -38.06 26.74
N GLN A 592 11.22 -37.15 27.17
CA GLN A 592 11.45 -35.71 27.05
C GLN A 592 12.63 -35.24 27.90
N LEU A 593 12.76 -35.68 29.16
CA LEU A 593 13.92 -35.38 30.00
C LEU A 593 15.23 -35.95 29.43
N ALA A 594 15.18 -37.10 28.76
CA ALA A 594 16.35 -37.66 28.07
C ALA A 594 16.83 -36.80 26.89
N THR A 595 16.02 -35.86 26.41
CA THR A 595 16.38 -34.90 25.34
C THR A 595 16.89 -33.55 25.86
N GLU A 596 17.36 -33.48 27.11
CA GLU A 596 17.87 -32.25 27.74
C GLU A 596 18.90 -31.49 26.89
N GLU A 597 19.85 -32.19 26.26
CA GLU A 597 20.85 -31.56 25.37
C GLU A 597 20.22 -30.94 24.12
N ALA A 598 19.23 -31.61 23.52
CA ALA A 598 18.51 -31.08 22.36
C ALA A 598 17.69 -29.84 22.75
N GLN A 599 17.04 -29.87 23.92
CA GLN A 599 16.31 -28.71 24.44
C GLN A 599 17.24 -27.55 24.77
N ARG A 600 18.41 -27.82 25.38
CA ARG A 600 19.44 -26.80 25.62
C ARG A 600 19.88 -26.15 24.31
N LYS A 601 20.05 -26.92 23.25
CA LYS A 601 20.38 -26.39 21.92
C LYS A 601 19.27 -25.50 21.37
N THR A 602 18.00 -25.92 21.45
CA THR A 602 16.86 -25.11 21.02
C THR A 602 16.80 -23.77 21.76
N ILE A 603 16.93 -23.79 23.09
CA ILE A 603 16.94 -22.58 23.92
C ILE A 603 18.13 -21.67 23.57
N LEU A 604 19.31 -22.26 23.35
CA LEU A 604 20.49 -21.51 22.94
C LEU A 604 20.30 -20.85 21.58
N ASP A 605 19.76 -21.56 20.59
CA ASP A 605 19.53 -21.03 19.24
C ASP A 605 18.52 -19.86 19.25
N GLU A 606 17.48 -19.92 20.09
CA GLU A 606 16.52 -18.83 20.30
C GLU A 606 17.20 -17.60 20.95
N LEU A 607 17.90 -17.80 22.07
CA LEU A 607 18.55 -16.70 22.79
C LEU A 607 19.75 -16.12 22.04
N GLN A 608 20.41 -16.92 21.20
CA GLN A 608 21.47 -16.44 20.31
C GLN A 608 20.93 -15.43 19.30
N LYS A 609 19.76 -15.68 18.71
CA LYS A 609 19.11 -14.71 17.81
C LYS A 609 18.78 -13.40 18.51
N GLU A 610 18.20 -13.46 19.72
CA GLU A 610 17.93 -12.26 20.54
C GLU A 610 19.22 -11.49 20.84
N THR A 611 20.31 -12.22 21.13
CA THR A 611 21.63 -11.66 21.42
C THR A 611 22.23 -10.99 20.18
N ASP A 612 22.19 -11.63 19.03
CA ASP A 612 22.70 -11.10 17.77
C ASP A 612 21.93 -9.84 17.32
N GLU A 613 20.61 -9.81 17.52
CA GLU A 613 19.77 -8.62 17.29
C GLU A 613 20.16 -7.46 18.23
N ALA A 614 20.40 -7.76 19.51
CA ALA A 614 20.84 -6.75 20.48
C ALA A 614 22.25 -6.22 20.19
N ILE A 615 23.16 -7.09 19.73
CA ILE A 615 24.50 -6.70 19.26
C ILE A 615 24.38 -5.82 18.01
N ALA A 616 23.55 -6.20 17.03
CA ALA A 616 23.34 -5.42 15.81
C ALA A 616 22.76 -4.03 16.12
N LYS A 617 21.79 -3.94 17.05
CA LYS A 617 21.23 -2.65 17.50
C LYS A 617 22.28 -1.78 18.19
N SER A 618 23.07 -2.35 19.10
CA SER A 618 24.15 -1.64 19.78
C SER A 618 25.25 -1.21 18.80
N GLY A 619 25.53 -2.03 17.78
CA GLY A 619 26.48 -1.72 16.71
C GLY A 619 26.02 -0.55 15.85
N LYS A 620 24.72 -0.45 15.53
CA LYS A 620 24.16 0.68 14.76
C LYS A 620 24.45 2.04 15.39
N GLU A 621 24.47 2.14 16.72
CA GLU A 621 24.82 3.38 17.44
C GLU A 621 26.28 3.82 17.21
N LYS A 622 27.16 2.87 16.79
CA LYS A 622 28.56 3.12 16.47
C LYS A 622 28.83 3.32 14.98
N TYR A 623 27.80 3.30 14.13
CA TYR A 623 27.98 3.51 12.69
C TYR A 623 28.62 4.87 12.39
N GLY A 624 28.28 5.93 13.13
CA GLY A 624 28.89 7.25 12.96
C GLY A 624 30.40 7.26 13.15
N GLU A 625 30.92 6.45 14.08
CA GLU A 625 32.37 6.33 14.35
C GLU A 625 33.09 5.47 13.31
N ALA A 626 32.41 4.45 12.77
CA ALA A 626 32.97 3.52 11.80
C ALA A 626 32.79 3.95 10.32
N LEU A 627 31.92 4.94 10.06
CA LEU A 627 31.45 5.27 8.70
C LEU A 627 32.58 5.63 7.74
N ALA A 628 33.50 6.49 8.16
CA ALA A 628 34.60 6.96 7.32
C ALA A 628 35.59 5.83 6.99
N GLU A 629 35.91 5.00 7.98
CA GLU A 629 36.81 3.85 7.83
C GLU A 629 36.19 2.76 6.95
N ALA A 630 34.87 2.51 7.10
CA ALA A 630 34.14 1.56 6.26
C ALA A 630 34.01 2.03 4.81
N ALA A 631 33.89 3.35 4.57
CA ALA A 631 33.69 3.93 3.24
C ALA A 631 34.95 3.89 2.37
N GLN A 632 36.14 4.00 2.98
CA GLN A 632 37.41 4.16 2.28
C GLN A 632 37.75 3.03 1.28
N PRO A 633 37.65 1.73 1.63
CA PRO A 633 38.01 0.63 0.72
C PRO A 633 37.15 0.56 -0.55
N PHE A 634 35.95 1.14 -0.51
CA PHE A 634 34.97 1.08 -1.59
C PHE A 634 34.86 2.40 -2.38
N GLY A 635 35.68 3.40 -2.03
CA GLY A 635 35.71 4.69 -2.71
C GLY A 635 34.45 5.55 -2.47
N LEU A 636 33.72 5.33 -1.37
CA LEU A 636 32.58 6.17 -1.01
C LEU A 636 33.07 7.53 -0.49
N THR A 637 32.40 8.60 -0.90
CA THR A 637 32.67 9.94 -0.38
C THR A 637 31.87 10.17 0.90
N VAL A 638 32.55 10.56 1.98
CA VAL A 638 31.90 10.89 3.26
C VAL A 638 31.90 12.39 3.46
N ALA A 639 30.72 12.96 3.71
CA ALA A 639 30.55 14.40 3.93
C ALA A 639 29.59 14.67 5.09
N THR A 640 29.82 15.79 5.78
CA THR A 640 28.93 16.28 6.84
C THR A 640 28.03 17.40 6.31
N TYR A 641 26.75 17.30 6.63
CA TYR A 641 25.70 18.22 6.22
C TYR A 641 24.98 18.78 7.46
N GLY A 642 24.69 20.08 7.44
CA GLY A 642 24.03 20.79 8.53
C GLY A 642 24.96 21.71 9.31
N PRO A 643 24.46 22.36 10.38
CA PRO A 643 23.15 22.15 10.99
C PRO A 643 21.99 22.70 10.13
N TYR A 644 20.93 21.91 9.93
CA TYR A 644 19.70 22.33 9.24
C TYR A 644 18.44 21.93 10.02
N PRO A 645 17.36 22.73 9.98
CA PRO A 645 16.07 22.34 10.55
C PRO A 645 15.58 20.98 10.03
N ARG A 646 14.98 20.14 10.89
CA ARG A 646 14.37 18.87 10.45
C ARG A 646 13.37 19.07 9.31
N GLU A 647 12.58 20.13 9.38
CA GLU A 647 11.61 20.49 8.34
C GLU A 647 12.18 21.51 7.34
N LEU A 648 13.39 21.27 6.82
CA LEU A 648 14.08 22.19 5.91
C LEU A 648 13.23 22.55 4.67
N PHE A 649 12.51 21.58 4.10
CA PHE A 649 11.79 21.76 2.84
C PHE A 649 10.27 21.98 2.96
N GLY A 650 9.65 21.71 4.11
CA GLY A 650 8.21 21.90 4.37
C GLY A 650 7.28 21.58 3.18
N ASN A 651 6.12 22.25 3.10
CA ASN A 651 5.17 22.14 1.98
C ASN A 651 5.53 23.01 0.76
N SER A 652 6.79 23.40 0.57
CA SER A 652 7.13 24.38 -0.47
C SER A 652 8.36 24.05 -1.30
N GLY A 653 8.12 23.60 -2.54
CA GLY A 653 9.17 23.12 -3.46
C GLY A 653 10.20 24.14 -3.93
N ARG A 654 9.96 25.46 -3.82
CA ARG A 654 10.82 26.50 -4.45
C ARG A 654 12.19 26.75 -3.79
N LEU A 655 12.45 26.22 -2.60
CA LEU A 655 13.74 26.41 -1.89
C LEU A 655 14.68 25.21 -2.04
N ARG A 656 14.22 24.10 -2.64
CA ARG A 656 15.05 22.90 -2.77
C ARG A 656 16.33 23.19 -3.54
N ASP A 657 16.24 23.90 -4.66
CA ASP A 657 17.36 24.09 -5.58
C ASP A 657 18.50 24.99 -5.05
N ALA A 658 18.28 25.69 -3.94
CA ALA A 658 19.34 26.45 -3.26
C ALA A 658 20.31 25.55 -2.47
N TYR A 659 19.98 24.28 -2.26
CA TYR A 659 20.78 23.34 -1.49
C TYR A 659 21.45 22.28 -2.39
N PRO A 660 22.61 21.75 -1.97
CA PRO A 660 23.25 20.63 -2.65
C PRO A 660 22.28 19.45 -2.84
N GLU A 661 22.45 18.69 -3.92
CA GLU A 661 21.64 17.50 -4.23
C GLU A 661 21.54 16.51 -3.07
N ALA A 662 22.67 16.24 -2.39
CA ALA A 662 22.68 15.37 -1.21
C ALA A 662 21.80 15.90 -0.08
N VAL A 663 21.80 17.22 0.19
CA VAL A 663 20.94 17.82 1.21
C VAL A 663 19.47 17.75 0.79
N ARG A 664 19.17 18.02 -0.49
CA ARG A 664 17.81 17.89 -1.05
C ARG A 664 17.24 16.49 -0.86
N PHE A 665 18.04 15.47 -1.14
CA PHE A 665 17.62 14.08 -0.98
C PHE A 665 17.50 13.68 0.49
N LEU A 666 18.55 13.93 1.30
CA LEU A 666 18.59 13.54 2.71
C LEU A 666 17.48 14.22 3.52
N TRP A 667 17.28 15.55 3.41
CA TRP A 667 16.20 16.26 4.09
C TRP A 667 14.83 16.15 3.40
N GLY A 668 14.79 15.58 2.19
CA GLY A 668 13.57 15.14 1.53
C GLY A 668 13.09 13.77 2.03
N ASN A 669 13.95 13.02 2.72
CA ASN A 669 13.66 11.68 3.21
C ASN A 669 13.30 11.73 4.71
N GLY A 670 12.05 11.33 5.02
CA GLY A 670 11.52 11.35 6.38
C GLY A 670 12.30 10.48 7.37
N THR A 671 12.99 9.43 6.91
CA THR A 671 13.80 8.57 7.80
C THR A 671 15.03 9.30 8.32
N VAL A 672 15.69 10.10 7.49
CA VAL A 672 16.87 10.89 7.87
C VAL A 672 16.46 12.01 8.82
N THR A 673 15.39 12.74 8.51
CA THR A 673 14.93 13.86 9.34
C THR A 673 14.35 13.41 10.67
N ALA A 674 14.06 12.11 10.86
CA ALA A 674 13.59 11.53 12.12
C ALA A 674 14.71 10.98 13.01
N LEU A 675 15.95 10.91 12.52
CA LEU A 675 17.08 10.36 13.29
C LEU A 675 17.32 11.13 14.60
N LYS A 676 17.63 10.40 15.66
CA LYS A 676 18.19 10.96 16.91
C LYS A 676 19.71 10.95 16.84
N ALA A 677 20.36 11.74 17.72
CA ALA A 677 21.82 11.74 17.81
C ALA A 677 22.36 10.32 18.06
N GLY A 678 23.33 9.90 17.25
CA GLY A 678 23.90 8.55 17.26
C GLY A 678 23.17 7.51 16.40
N GLU A 679 21.96 7.81 15.90
CA GLU A 679 21.23 6.90 15.03
C GLU A 679 21.71 6.99 13.57
N ALA A 680 21.54 5.88 12.85
CA ALA A 680 21.90 5.74 11.45
C ALA A 680 20.71 5.24 10.63
N THR A 681 20.62 5.66 9.37
CA THR A 681 19.73 5.03 8.41
C THR A 681 20.30 3.71 7.94
N ASP A 682 19.44 2.86 7.37
CA ASP A 682 19.90 1.86 6.42
C ASP A 682 20.31 2.56 5.10
N LEU A 683 20.84 1.78 4.15
CA LEU A 683 21.22 2.34 2.85
C LEU A 683 19.98 2.80 2.08
N ILE A 684 19.93 4.09 1.75
CA ILE A 684 18.83 4.71 0.99
C ILE A 684 19.31 5.06 -0.41
N GLN A 685 18.47 4.79 -1.42
CA GLN A 685 18.80 5.01 -2.82
C GLN A 685 18.07 6.24 -3.39
N ASP A 686 18.85 7.13 -3.98
CA ASP A 686 18.37 8.22 -4.83
C ASP A 686 18.38 7.75 -6.28
N PHE A 687 17.21 7.32 -6.78
CA PHE A 687 17.04 6.89 -8.17
C PHE A 687 17.28 8.02 -9.17
N THR A 688 17.06 9.28 -8.79
CA THR A 688 17.19 10.43 -9.69
C THR A 688 18.66 10.85 -9.81
N GLY A 689 19.33 11.01 -8.67
CA GLY A 689 20.76 11.30 -8.61
C GLY A 689 21.64 10.10 -9.00
N ARG A 690 21.06 8.88 -8.99
CA ARG A 690 21.77 7.59 -9.10
C ARG A 690 22.88 7.48 -8.07
N LYS A 691 22.52 7.72 -6.82
CA LYS A 691 23.40 7.73 -5.67
C LYS A 691 22.80 6.89 -4.55
N ARG A 692 23.65 6.28 -3.73
CA ARG A 692 23.23 5.60 -2.51
C ARG A 692 23.85 6.29 -1.31
N TYR A 693 23.08 6.48 -0.26
CA TYR A 693 23.50 7.16 0.95
C TYR A 693 23.30 6.26 2.17
N LEU A 694 24.24 6.30 3.10
CA LEU A 694 24.02 5.89 4.48
C LEU A 694 24.31 7.10 5.36
N ALA A 695 23.31 7.53 6.13
CA ALA A 695 23.36 8.74 6.92
C ALA A 695 23.39 8.41 8.42
N THR A 696 24.25 9.10 9.17
CA THR A 696 24.36 9.00 10.63
C THR A 696 24.17 10.37 11.24
N ALA A 697 23.23 10.52 12.17
CA ALA A 697 23.01 11.78 12.87
C ALA A 697 24.10 11.98 13.94
N ILE A 698 24.93 13.01 13.76
CA ILE A 698 26.02 13.33 14.70
C ILE A 698 25.43 13.97 15.95
N LYS A 699 24.55 14.96 15.76
CA LYS A 699 23.94 15.73 16.84
C LYS A 699 22.64 16.39 16.40
N VAL A 700 21.81 16.69 17.40
CA VAL A 700 20.57 17.44 17.27
C VAL A 700 20.67 18.63 18.23
N ASP A 701 20.83 19.83 17.68
CA ASP A 701 20.92 21.07 18.44
C ASP A 701 19.53 21.71 18.56
N LYS A 702 19.28 22.45 19.64
CA LYS A 702 18.08 23.31 19.74
C LYS A 702 18.25 24.54 18.85
N GLY A 703 17.20 24.91 18.14
CA GLY A 703 17.16 26.12 17.33
C GLY A 703 17.18 27.39 18.17
N SER A 704 17.55 28.48 17.51
CA SER A 704 17.54 29.82 18.05
C SER A 704 16.60 30.73 17.25
N LEU A 705 16.37 31.95 17.74
CA LEU A 705 15.60 32.96 17.00
C LEU A 705 16.19 33.26 15.61
N ALA A 706 17.50 33.14 15.44
CA ALA A 706 18.16 33.37 14.15
C ALA A 706 17.80 32.32 13.10
N ASP A 707 17.40 31.12 13.54
CA ASP A 707 17.04 29.99 12.67
C ASP A 707 15.56 30.05 12.23
N VAL A 708 14.77 30.95 12.85
CA VAL A 708 13.37 31.16 12.49
C VAL A 708 13.29 31.97 11.20
N THR A 709 13.07 31.27 10.09
CA THR A 709 12.89 31.96 8.80
C THR A 709 11.61 32.79 8.79
N ARG A 710 11.65 33.96 8.15
CA ARG A 710 10.47 34.83 7.92
C ARG A 710 9.30 34.05 7.31
N ARG A 711 9.59 33.08 6.45
CA ARG A 711 8.57 32.24 5.83
C ARG A 711 7.90 31.29 6.81
N ARG A 712 8.66 30.64 7.71
CA ARG A 712 8.07 29.79 8.75
C ARG A 712 7.14 30.62 9.64
N LEU A 713 7.61 31.82 10.03
CA LEU A 713 6.81 32.78 10.77
C LEU A 713 5.49 33.14 10.05
N LEU A 714 5.55 33.42 8.73
CA LEU A 714 4.37 33.72 7.90
C LEU A 714 3.45 32.52 7.67
N SER A 715 4.00 31.33 7.46
CA SER A 715 3.23 30.09 7.27
C SER A 715 2.43 29.78 8.52
N GLU A 716 3.11 29.79 9.67
CA GLU A 716 2.47 29.66 10.97
C GLU A 716 1.41 30.75 11.16
N ARG A 717 1.70 32.00 10.78
CA ARG A 717 0.76 33.14 10.91
C ARG A 717 -0.51 32.95 10.09
N SER A 718 -0.41 32.41 8.89
CA SER A 718 -1.53 32.27 7.95
C SER A 718 -2.51 31.16 8.30
N GLY A 719 -2.08 30.07 8.96
CA GLY A 719 -2.93 28.93 9.28
C GLY A 719 -3.75 29.06 10.57
N ALA A 720 -3.62 30.16 11.32
CA ALA A 720 -3.64 30.01 12.76
C ALA A 720 -4.38 31.09 13.57
N GLY A 721 -5.14 32.00 12.95
CA GLY A 721 -5.84 33.07 13.70
C GLY A 721 -6.83 32.57 14.77
N SER A 722 -7.66 31.59 14.44
CA SER A 722 -8.66 31.01 15.37
C SER A 722 -8.10 29.84 16.19
N SER A 723 -7.29 28.96 15.57
CA SER A 723 -6.69 27.82 16.25
C SER A 723 -5.61 28.24 17.26
N ARG A 724 -4.92 29.38 17.09
CA ARG A 724 -3.99 29.92 18.11
C ARG A 724 -4.67 30.40 19.35
N THR A 725 -5.77 31.13 19.22
CA THR A 725 -6.53 31.60 20.38
C THR A 725 -7.05 30.39 21.15
N VAL A 726 -7.57 29.38 20.45
CA VAL A 726 -8.04 28.15 21.08
C VAL A 726 -6.88 27.36 21.70
N ALA A 727 -5.79 27.10 20.99
CA ALA A 727 -4.65 26.34 21.52
C ALA A 727 -3.93 27.08 22.66
N ALA A 728 -3.79 28.41 22.58
CA ALA A 728 -3.25 29.21 23.66
C ALA A 728 -4.16 29.15 24.90
N ILE A 729 -5.48 29.25 24.73
CA ILE A 729 -6.45 29.06 25.81
C ILE A 729 -6.30 27.66 26.43
N VAL A 730 -6.23 26.62 25.60
CA VAL A 730 -6.12 25.22 26.02
C VAL A 730 -4.87 24.98 26.86
N HIS A 731 -3.70 25.44 26.42
CA HIS A 731 -2.46 25.26 27.16
C HIS A 731 -2.38 26.14 28.42
N SER A 732 -2.97 27.33 28.39
CA SER A 732 -2.94 28.30 29.50
C SER A 732 -3.74 27.87 30.74
N PHE A 733 -4.65 26.89 30.58
CA PHE A 733 -5.47 26.37 31.68
C PHE A 733 -5.31 24.86 31.87
N SER A 734 -4.18 24.30 31.41
CA SER A 734 -3.74 22.97 31.82
C SER A 734 -3.45 22.94 33.32
N GLN A 735 -3.46 21.74 33.93
CA GLN A 735 -3.13 21.58 35.34
C GLN A 735 -1.79 22.25 35.69
N LYS A 736 -0.74 21.95 34.91
CA LYS A 736 0.58 22.57 35.05
C LYS A 736 0.52 24.10 34.99
N ALA A 737 -0.28 24.67 34.10
CA ALA A 737 -0.44 26.11 34.01
C ALA A 737 -1.20 26.70 35.21
N LEU A 738 -2.17 25.98 35.79
CA LEU A 738 -2.82 26.38 37.04
C LEU A 738 -1.85 26.37 38.23
N GLU A 739 -0.97 25.37 38.31
CA GLU A 739 0.09 25.29 39.32
C GLU A 739 1.08 26.47 39.19
N GLU A 740 1.55 26.74 37.97
CA GLU A 740 2.54 27.78 37.70
C GLU A 740 1.97 29.21 37.81
N ARG A 741 0.76 29.45 37.28
CA ARG A 741 0.20 30.81 37.14
C ARG A 741 -0.68 31.26 38.32
N TYR A 742 -1.41 30.32 38.91
CA TYR A 742 -2.34 30.58 40.01
C TYR A 742 -1.97 29.85 41.29
N GLY A 743 -0.76 29.28 41.37
CA GLY A 743 -0.28 28.60 42.57
C GLY A 743 -1.20 27.48 43.04
N TRP A 744 -1.92 26.83 42.12
CA TRP A 744 -2.81 25.72 42.45
C TRP A 744 -1.98 24.56 43.01
N LYS A 745 -2.40 24.01 44.15
CA LYS A 745 -1.72 22.92 44.84
C LYS A 745 -2.75 21.86 45.22
N ARG A 746 -2.51 20.64 44.74
CA ARG A 746 -3.27 19.46 45.16
C ARG A 746 -3.11 19.24 46.67
N PRO A 747 -4.13 18.70 47.34
CA PRO A 747 -4.01 18.33 48.74
C PRO A 747 -2.94 17.24 48.88
N THR A 748 -1.81 17.60 49.48
CA THR A 748 -0.84 16.63 49.96
C THR A 748 -1.36 16.06 51.28
N GLU A 749 -1.51 14.73 51.36
CA GLU A 749 -1.63 14.04 52.66
C GLU A 749 -0.33 14.26 53.46
N GLN A 750 -0.20 15.42 54.12
CA GLN A 750 0.66 15.73 55.25
C GLN A 750 0.80 17.25 55.39
N GLU A 751 0.01 17.83 56.28
CA GLU A 751 0.45 18.86 57.21
C GLU A 751 -0.44 18.76 58.46
N ILE A 752 -0.34 17.62 59.16
CA ILE A 752 -0.64 17.62 60.59
C ILE A 752 0.50 18.41 61.22
N LYS A 753 0.28 19.70 61.49
CA LYS A 753 1.14 20.44 62.41
C LYS A 753 1.03 19.77 63.78
N PRO A 754 2.12 19.28 64.39
CA PRO A 754 2.12 19.10 65.83
C PRO A 754 2.31 20.49 66.45
N SER A 755 1.22 21.10 66.95
CA SER A 755 1.36 22.13 67.97
C SER A 755 1.32 21.45 69.33
N ASN A 756 2.50 21.20 69.89
CA ASN A 756 2.75 21.17 71.32
C ASN A 756 4.27 21.37 71.52
N GLU A 757 4.68 22.63 71.48
CA GLU A 757 5.56 23.22 72.49
C GLU A 757 5.01 24.60 72.85
#